data_AF-A0A1G6G0T2-F1
#
_entry.id   AF-A0A1G6G0T2-F1
#
_cell.length_a   1.000
_cell.length_b   1.000
_cell.length_c   1.000
_cell.angle_alpha   90.00
_cell.angle_beta   90.00
_cell.angle_gamma   90.00
#
_symmetry.space_group_name_H-M   'P 1'
#
loop_
_entity.id
_entity.type
_entity.pdbx_description
1 polymer ?
#
loop_
_entity_poly.entity_id
_entity_poly.type
_entity_poly.pdbx_seq_one_letter_code
_entity_poly.pdbx_strand_id
1 'polypeptide(L)'
;MRHKLLFSFFIFLIVALPIRSKDFVLTSGQTVVIACSPSEELVVRTALEMLGRDIQTVLLSTTQANEKTGEIVIGTVGQNELISRTGVDVSALRGKKQAFLLSVSPEGKLVVAGSDKHGTAYGILEISRLLGVSPWEWWADVTPEKKGLFKLSSKYQSLQAPSVEYRGIFINDEDWGLMPWSSRTYEPSTVKGEIGPRTNERIFELLLRLRANTYWPAMHECTLPFFLTKGNREAAKKYGIFIGASHCEPMACSAAGEWKRRGEGAYDYVNNAPAVYKFWEDRVKEVADQEILYTLGMRGVHDGKMQGAKTVEEQKAVIDRVFADQRGLIEKYVDKDVTKVPQVFIPYKEVLDIYHAGLQVPDDVTLMWCDDNYGYIRHFPTAEECARKGGNGVYYHVSYWGRPHDHLWLSTMSPYLIFQQMKLAYDRGIQKMWILNVGDIKPAEYQIELFMDMAWNIEAVASEGVTSHLKHWLERELGASCAKAVLPVMQEHYRLAHIRKPEFMGNTREEEKDPVYRVVKDLPWSEKEINGRLQAYDKLSETVERAASKIPSGRQSAYFELVKYPVQAATQMNRKLLYAQLARHGKADWEKSDLAYDSIVVLTKQYNSLEDGKWNRMMDFQPRKLPVFNRVERKTATSPMMKERVAIYKWNGLDGKNIPNSKTLNARKGTSAICEGLGYESKATGIDKGDALMFAFDNWKTDSVEVDIRLLPNHPVGGDQLRFSISLDDAAPEVISYETKGRSEEWKENVLRNQAIRTVRLPVSGKKSHKLVIKALDEGVILDQVMLYMPSPTGE
;
A
#
# COMPACT_ATOMS: atom_id res chain seq x y z
N MET A 1 19.31 -28.18 -94.09
CA MET A 1 18.92 -28.77 -92.78
C MET A 1 19.41 -27.87 -91.65
N ARG A 2 18.52 -27.57 -90.69
CA ARG A 2 18.75 -27.01 -89.35
C ARG A 2 19.13 -25.52 -89.23
N HIS A 3 18.10 -24.70 -88.99
CA HIS A 3 18.22 -23.47 -88.21
C HIS A 3 18.25 -23.81 -86.71
N LYS A 4 19.19 -23.23 -85.97
CA LYS A 4 19.17 -23.20 -84.49
C LYS A 4 19.16 -21.73 -84.05
N LEU A 5 18.07 -21.32 -83.39
CA LEU A 5 17.98 -20.08 -82.64
C LEU A 5 18.82 -20.19 -81.36
N LEU A 6 19.63 -19.17 -81.07
CA LEU A 6 20.22 -18.90 -79.76
C LEU A 6 19.36 -17.86 -79.05
N PHE A 7 18.74 -18.26 -77.93
CA PHE A 7 18.06 -17.34 -77.01
C PHE A 7 19.04 -16.94 -75.89
N SER A 8 19.26 -15.65 -75.73
CA SER A 8 20.08 -15.08 -74.66
C SER A 8 19.22 -14.87 -73.42
N PHE A 9 19.62 -15.43 -72.27
CA PHE A 9 18.91 -15.33 -70.99
C PHE A 9 19.69 -14.33 -70.11
N PHE A 10 19.13 -13.15 -69.87
CA PHE A 10 19.63 -12.20 -68.88
C PHE A 10 18.97 -12.52 -67.53
N ILE A 11 19.74 -13.06 -66.58
CA ILE A 11 19.29 -13.27 -65.19
C ILE A 11 19.65 -12.01 -64.40
N PHE A 12 18.63 -11.27 -63.95
CA PHE A 12 18.78 -10.20 -62.96
C PHE A 12 18.93 -10.85 -61.57
N LEU A 13 20.14 -10.78 -61.00
CA LEU A 13 20.40 -11.18 -59.62
C LEU A 13 19.98 -10.02 -58.69
N ILE A 14 18.79 -10.11 -58.10
CA ILE A 14 18.38 -9.18 -57.02
C ILE A 14 19.13 -9.60 -55.76
N VAL A 15 20.20 -8.87 -55.43
CA VAL A 15 20.88 -8.96 -54.13
C VAL A 15 19.95 -8.33 -53.10
N ALA A 16 19.28 -9.15 -52.29
CA ALA A 16 18.56 -8.70 -51.11
C ALA A 16 19.58 -8.21 -50.06
N LEU A 17 19.83 -6.90 -50.02
CA LEU A 17 20.56 -6.27 -48.94
C LEU A 17 19.72 -6.40 -47.65
N PRO A 18 20.28 -6.88 -46.53
CA PRO A 18 19.55 -6.92 -45.27
C PRO A 18 19.20 -5.50 -44.85
N ILE A 19 17.91 -5.21 -44.71
CA ILE A 19 17.42 -3.93 -44.16
C ILE A 19 17.94 -3.84 -42.72
N ARG A 20 18.91 -2.95 -42.49
CA ARG A 20 19.47 -2.71 -41.16
C ARG A 20 18.43 -1.91 -40.36
N SER A 21 17.82 -2.53 -39.35
CA SER A 21 16.85 -1.87 -38.47
C SER A 21 17.49 -0.69 -37.74
N LYS A 22 16.83 0.47 -37.74
CA LYS A 22 17.35 1.69 -37.11
C LYS A 22 16.99 1.75 -35.63
N ASP A 23 17.94 2.14 -34.80
CA ASP A 23 17.67 2.46 -33.39
C ASP A 23 16.80 3.73 -33.29
N PHE A 24 15.95 3.82 -32.27
CA PHE A 24 15.19 5.03 -31.97
C PHE A 24 16.06 6.00 -31.18
N VAL A 25 16.06 7.28 -31.59
CA VAL A 25 16.92 8.31 -31.00
C VAL A 25 16.16 9.64 -30.92
N LEU A 26 16.21 10.27 -29.74
CA LEU A 26 15.84 11.67 -29.53
C LEU A 26 17.06 12.44 -29.05
N THR A 27 17.36 13.56 -29.68
CA THR A 27 18.48 14.44 -29.30
C THR A 27 17.95 15.69 -28.61
N SER A 28 18.62 16.11 -27.54
CA SER A 28 18.26 17.29 -26.78
C SER A 28 18.19 18.56 -27.64
N GLY A 29 17.22 19.43 -27.35
CA GLY A 29 17.04 20.72 -28.02
C GLY A 29 16.32 20.66 -29.37
N GLN A 30 15.89 19.47 -29.82
CA GLN A 30 15.15 19.29 -31.07
C GLN A 30 13.64 19.21 -30.84
N THR A 31 12.85 19.52 -31.87
CA THR A 31 11.41 19.26 -31.86
C THR A 31 11.15 17.77 -32.09
N VAL A 32 10.35 17.16 -31.22
CA VAL A 32 9.91 15.76 -31.33
C VAL A 32 8.49 15.73 -31.88
N VAL A 33 8.29 15.11 -33.04
CA VAL A 33 6.96 14.96 -33.64
C VAL A 33 6.32 13.67 -33.13
N ILE A 34 5.10 13.80 -32.60
CA ILE A 34 4.33 12.69 -32.04
C ILE A 34 3.10 12.46 -32.90
N ALA A 35 3.01 11.28 -33.53
CA ALA A 35 1.85 10.86 -34.27
C ALA A 35 0.76 10.32 -33.34
N CYS A 36 -0.39 10.99 -33.26
CA CYS A 36 -1.55 10.55 -32.48
C CYS A 36 -2.85 11.01 -33.15
N SER A 37 -3.86 10.16 -33.18
CA SER A 37 -5.17 10.50 -33.76
C SER A 37 -5.92 11.49 -32.85
N PRO A 38 -6.61 12.50 -33.40
CA PRO A 38 -7.52 13.36 -32.64
C PRO A 38 -8.81 12.64 -32.22
N SER A 39 -8.98 11.35 -32.56
CA SER A 39 -10.07 10.50 -32.08
C SER A 39 -9.75 9.80 -30.75
N GLU A 40 -8.50 9.84 -30.27
CA GLU A 40 -8.12 9.20 -29.00
C GLU A 40 -8.82 9.85 -27.81
N GLU A 41 -9.07 9.03 -26.79
CA GLU A 41 -9.75 9.39 -25.54
C GLU A 41 -8.99 10.45 -24.72
N LEU A 42 -9.70 11.15 -23.84
CA LEU A 42 -9.13 12.26 -23.05
C LEU A 42 -7.91 11.85 -22.21
N VAL A 43 -7.91 10.65 -21.63
CA VAL A 43 -6.78 10.15 -20.82
C VAL A 43 -5.50 9.98 -21.66
N VAL A 44 -5.63 9.60 -22.93
CA VAL A 44 -4.50 9.46 -23.85
C VAL A 44 -3.90 10.84 -24.15
N ARG A 45 -4.76 11.84 -24.39
CA ARG A 45 -4.32 13.23 -24.63
C ARG A 45 -3.67 13.83 -23.38
N THR A 46 -4.24 13.56 -22.21
CA THR A 46 -3.68 14.01 -20.94
C THR A 46 -2.30 13.39 -20.70
N ALA A 47 -2.11 12.10 -20.99
CA ALA A 47 -0.80 11.45 -20.93
C ALA A 47 0.20 12.04 -21.95
N LEU A 48 -0.24 12.45 -23.14
CA LEU A 48 0.60 13.16 -24.11
C LEU A 48 1.07 14.52 -23.59
N GLU A 49 0.19 15.29 -22.96
CA GLU A 49 0.54 16.57 -22.33
C GLU A 49 1.61 16.36 -21.23
N MET A 50 1.43 15.33 -20.40
CA MET A 50 2.41 14.94 -19.38
C MET A 50 3.76 14.57 -20.01
N LEU A 51 3.76 13.70 -21.04
CA LEU A 51 5.00 13.31 -21.74
C LEU A 51 5.67 14.52 -22.41
N GLY A 52 4.91 15.45 -22.97
CA GLY A 52 5.44 16.68 -23.55
C GLY A 52 6.21 17.53 -22.54
N ARG A 53 5.65 17.70 -21.33
CA ARG A 53 6.35 18.38 -20.22
C ARG A 53 7.60 17.63 -19.79
N ASP A 54 7.55 16.30 -19.77
CA ASP A 54 8.67 15.45 -19.36
C ASP A 54 9.82 15.51 -20.38
N ILE A 55 9.51 15.45 -21.68
CA ILE A 55 10.49 15.63 -22.78
C ILE A 55 11.12 17.03 -22.72
N GLN A 56 10.31 18.07 -22.45
CA GLN A 56 10.84 19.42 -22.29
C GLN A 56 11.78 19.53 -21.09
N THR A 57 11.45 18.92 -19.95
CA THR A 57 12.27 18.95 -18.73
C THR A 57 13.58 18.18 -18.91
N VAL A 58 13.53 16.97 -19.46
CA VAL A 58 14.68 16.06 -19.56
C VAL A 58 15.58 16.38 -20.76
N LEU A 59 14.99 16.65 -21.93
CA LEU A 59 15.70 16.82 -23.19
C LEU A 59 15.75 18.27 -23.69
N LEU A 60 15.14 19.24 -23.00
CA LEU A 60 15.04 20.63 -23.48
C LEU A 60 14.38 20.71 -24.87
N SER A 61 13.50 19.77 -25.16
CA SER A 61 12.88 19.55 -26.48
C SER A 61 11.39 19.89 -26.43
N THR A 62 10.89 20.53 -27.50
CA THR A 62 9.45 20.75 -27.66
C THR A 62 8.79 19.57 -28.36
N THR A 63 7.52 19.29 -28.05
CA THR A 63 6.74 18.27 -28.74
C THR A 63 5.74 18.89 -29.69
N GLN A 64 5.58 18.32 -30.88
CA GLN A 64 4.56 18.71 -31.85
C GLN A 64 3.66 17.50 -32.17
N ALA A 65 2.35 17.64 -31.94
CA ALA A 65 1.39 16.62 -32.34
C ALA A 65 1.17 16.64 -33.87
N ASN A 66 1.07 15.46 -34.46
CA ASN A 66 0.74 15.26 -35.87
C ASN A 66 -0.25 14.10 -36.00
N GLU A 67 -1.17 14.15 -36.95
CA GLU A 67 -2.21 13.10 -37.06
C GLU A 67 -1.77 11.87 -37.86
N LYS A 68 -0.60 11.91 -38.52
CA LYS A 68 -0.19 10.90 -39.50
C LYS A 68 1.24 10.38 -39.31
N THR A 69 2.19 11.25 -38.98
CA THR A 69 3.63 10.93 -38.98
C THR A 69 4.36 11.58 -37.83
N GLY A 70 5.26 10.84 -37.18
CA GLY A 70 6.15 11.32 -36.12
C GLY A 70 7.23 10.30 -35.79
N GLU A 71 8.21 10.71 -35.00
CA GLU A 71 9.24 9.82 -34.42
C GLU A 71 8.65 8.88 -33.38
N ILE A 72 7.63 9.35 -32.64
CA ILE A 72 6.81 8.53 -31.73
C ILE A 72 5.43 8.34 -32.37
N VAL A 73 4.92 7.12 -32.41
CA VAL A 73 3.59 6.79 -32.95
C VAL A 73 2.75 6.14 -31.86
N ILE A 74 1.61 6.73 -31.55
CA ILE A 74 0.74 6.35 -30.43
C ILE A 74 -0.66 6.04 -30.94
N GLY A 75 -1.26 4.99 -30.40
CA GLY A 75 -2.67 4.70 -30.67
C GLY A 75 -3.22 3.49 -29.92
N THR A 76 -4.54 3.49 -29.76
CA THR A 76 -5.31 2.39 -29.23
C THR A 76 -5.67 1.41 -30.34
N VAL A 77 -5.37 0.13 -30.16
CA VAL A 77 -5.59 -0.92 -31.17
C VAL A 77 -7.07 -0.99 -31.55
N GLY A 78 -7.36 -0.99 -32.86
CA GLY A 78 -8.72 -1.08 -33.39
C GLY A 78 -9.49 0.24 -33.47
N GLN A 79 -8.96 1.35 -32.93
CA GLN A 79 -9.62 2.66 -33.04
C GLN A 79 -9.25 3.42 -34.32
N ASN A 80 -8.01 3.31 -34.80
CA ASN A 80 -7.52 4.00 -35.99
C ASN A 80 -6.38 3.23 -36.70
N GLU A 81 -5.99 3.68 -37.89
CA GLU A 81 -4.98 3.02 -38.74
C GLU A 81 -3.53 3.44 -38.45
N LEU A 82 -3.24 4.30 -37.46
CA LEU A 82 -1.86 4.76 -37.22
C LEU A 82 -0.93 3.59 -36.90
N ILE A 83 -1.36 2.71 -35.99
CA ILE A 83 -0.55 1.58 -35.54
C ILE A 83 -0.36 0.54 -36.65
N SER A 84 -1.40 0.23 -37.43
CA SER A 84 -1.30 -0.77 -38.50
C SER A 84 -0.31 -0.39 -39.61
N ARG A 85 -0.08 0.92 -39.82
CA ARG A 85 0.88 1.45 -40.81
C ARG A 85 2.34 1.35 -40.37
N THR A 86 2.62 1.00 -39.12
CA THR A 86 4.00 0.91 -38.58
C THR A 86 4.67 -0.45 -38.84
N GLY A 87 3.91 -1.47 -39.26
CA GLY A 87 4.42 -2.83 -39.43
C GLY A 87 4.72 -3.58 -38.13
N VAL A 88 4.35 -3.04 -36.96
CA VAL A 88 4.50 -3.69 -35.65
C VAL A 88 3.37 -4.70 -35.43
N ASP A 89 3.72 -5.93 -35.03
CA ASP A 89 2.74 -6.95 -34.64
C ASP A 89 2.17 -6.66 -33.24
N VAL A 90 0.87 -6.38 -33.19
CA VAL A 90 0.11 -6.08 -31.97
C VAL A 90 -0.79 -7.23 -31.50
N SER A 91 -0.65 -8.42 -32.11
CA SER A 91 -1.49 -9.59 -31.81
C SER A 91 -1.47 -9.97 -30.33
N ALA A 92 -0.35 -9.77 -29.65
CA ALA A 92 -0.17 -10.06 -28.22
C ALA A 92 -1.04 -9.21 -27.27
N LEU A 93 -1.63 -8.10 -27.75
CA LEU A 93 -2.54 -7.25 -26.97
C LEU A 93 -3.98 -7.76 -26.98
N ARG A 94 -4.34 -8.66 -27.90
CA ARG A 94 -5.72 -9.14 -28.05
C ARG A 94 -6.21 -9.78 -26.76
N GLY A 95 -7.35 -9.29 -26.25
CA GLY A 95 -7.99 -9.83 -25.05
C GLY A 95 -7.32 -9.44 -23.71
N LYS A 96 -6.23 -8.67 -23.74
CA LYS A 96 -5.64 -8.09 -22.53
C LYS A 96 -6.35 -6.77 -22.18
N LYS A 97 -6.49 -6.51 -20.88
CA LYS A 97 -7.04 -5.26 -20.35
C LYS A 97 -5.91 -4.34 -19.94
N GLN A 98 -6.04 -3.05 -20.22
CA GLN A 98 -5.12 -1.97 -19.82
C GLN A 98 -3.66 -2.24 -20.21
N ALA A 99 -3.44 -3.01 -21.28
CA ALA A 99 -2.14 -3.47 -21.71
C ALA A 99 -1.55 -2.53 -22.75
N PHE A 100 -0.23 -2.51 -22.86
CA PHE A 100 0.45 -1.82 -23.94
C PHE A 100 1.66 -2.59 -24.46
N LEU A 101 2.00 -2.27 -25.70
CA LEU A 101 3.23 -2.68 -26.35
C LEU A 101 4.03 -1.44 -26.73
N LEU A 102 5.25 -1.32 -26.19
CA LEU A 102 6.29 -0.45 -26.72
C LEU A 102 7.18 -1.25 -27.65
N SER A 103 7.44 -0.74 -28.85
CA SER A 103 8.36 -1.38 -29.80
C SER A 103 9.03 -0.32 -30.68
N VAL A 104 10.28 -0.55 -31.06
CA VAL A 104 10.93 0.23 -32.13
C VAL A 104 10.58 -0.39 -33.48
N SER A 105 10.02 0.39 -34.41
CA SER A 105 9.68 -0.06 -35.76
C SER A 105 10.94 -0.26 -36.63
N PRO A 106 10.87 -0.98 -37.76
CA PRO A 106 12.00 -1.15 -38.68
C PRO A 106 12.62 0.19 -39.14
N GLU A 107 11.80 1.24 -39.26
CA GLU A 107 12.20 2.60 -39.65
C GLU A 107 12.87 3.39 -38.52
N GLY A 108 12.90 2.86 -37.29
CA GLY A 108 13.46 3.51 -36.11
C GLY A 108 12.51 4.45 -35.38
N LYS A 109 11.18 4.24 -35.52
CA LYS A 109 10.16 4.99 -34.77
C LYS A 109 9.78 4.25 -33.49
N LEU A 110 9.47 4.96 -32.42
CA LEU A 110 8.94 4.35 -31.20
C LEU A 110 7.42 4.24 -31.31
N VAL A 111 6.91 3.01 -31.30
CA VAL A 111 5.46 2.72 -31.38
C VAL A 111 4.94 2.39 -29.99
N VAL A 112 3.83 3.03 -29.62
CA VAL A 112 3.02 2.77 -28.42
C VAL A 112 1.65 2.29 -28.86
N ALA A 113 1.39 0.99 -28.71
CA ALA A 113 0.10 0.39 -29.01
C ALA A 113 -0.59 -0.04 -27.70
N GLY A 114 -1.74 0.55 -27.37
CA GLY A 114 -2.53 0.13 -26.21
C GLY A 114 -3.70 -0.79 -26.57
N SER A 115 -4.07 -1.71 -25.68
CA SER A 115 -5.27 -2.55 -25.85
C SER A 115 -6.58 -1.76 -25.66
N ASP A 116 -6.52 -0.70 -24.86
CA ASP A 116 -7.59 0.25 -24.57
C ASP A 116 -6.98 1.61 -24.18
N LYS A 117 -7.82 2.60 -23.88
CA LYS A 117 -7.38 3.97 -23.58
C LYS A 117 -6.41 4.07 -22.40
N HIS A 118 -6.59 3.24 -21.37
CA HIS A 118 -5.70 3.22 -20.21
C HIS A 118 -4.38 2.55 -20.56
N GLY A 119 -4.42 1.43 -21.30
CA GLY A 119 -3.23 0.81 -21.85
C GLY A 119 -2.38 1.81 -22.66
N THR A 120 -3.00 2.53 -23.58
CA THR A 120 -2.33 3.57 -24.38
C THR A 120 -1.70 4.65 -23.48
N ALA A 121 -2.45 5.18 -22.50
CA ALA A 121 -1.94 6.18 -21.58
C ALA A 121 -0.76 5.67 -20.73
N TYR A 122 -0.81 4.44 -20.22
CA TYR A 122 0.29 3.83 -19.47
C TYR A 122 1.53 3.59 -20.34
N GLY A 123 1.35 3.20 -21.60
CA GLY A 123 2.46 3.06 -22.54
C GLY A 123 3.16 4.40 -22.83
N ILE A 124 2.39 5.49 -22.91
CA ILE A 124 2.95 6.86 -23.03
C ILE A 124 3.78 7.21 -21.80
N LEU A 125 3.24 6.97 -20.59
CA LEU A 125 3.92 7.27 -19.34
C LEU A 125 5.08 6.30 -19.01
N GLU A 126 5.14 5.14 -19.66
CA GLU A 126 6.32 4.28 -19.63
C GLU A 126 7.50 4.93 -20.37
N ILE A 127 7.26 5.70 -21.44
CA ILE A 127 8.32 6.52 -22.07
C ILE A 127 8.86 7.55 -21.07
N SER A 128 7.98 8.20 -20.32
CA SER A 128 8.37 9.12 -19.24
C SER A 128 9.26 8.45 -18.18
N ARG A 129 8.89 7.23 -17.74
CA ARG A 129 9.76 6.42 -16.86
C ARG A 129 11.11 6.11 -17.48
N LEU A 130 11.16 5.70 -18.76
CA LEU A 130 12.42 5.40 -19.48
C LEU A 130 13.29 6.65 -19.66
N LEU A 131 12.69 7.83 -19.78
CA LEU A 131 13.40 9.11 -19.76
C LEU A 131 14.03 9.41 -18.39
N GLY A 132 13.60 8.73 -17.32
CA GLY A 132 14.13 8.89 -15.96
C GLY A 132 13.28 9.84 -15.10
N VAL A 133 12.03 10.09 -15.48
CA VAL A 133 11.10 10.91 -14.68
C VAL A 133 10.45 10.03 -13.61
N SER A 134 10.62 10.41 -12.35
CA SER A 134 10.01 9.74 -11.20
C SER A 134 8.50 10.01 -11.14
N PRO A 135 7.68 9.06 -10.63
CA PRO A 135 6.30 9.37 -10.25
C PRO A 135 6.20 10.53 -9.26
N TRP A 136 7.23 10.69 -8.45
CA TRP A 136 7.35 11.68 -7.38
C TRP A 136 8.01 12.97 -7.82
N GLU A 137 8.17 13.21 -9.13
CA GLU A 137 8.84 14.41 -9.67
C GLU A 137 8.28 15.70 -9.07
N TRP A 138 6.95 15.78 -8.98
CA TRP A 138 6.27 16.89 -8.33
C TRP A 138 5.87 16.58 -6.89
N TRP A 139 5.49 15.35 -6.56
CA TRP A 139 4.95 15.03 -5.23
C TRP A 139 5.99 14.90 -4.11
N ALA A 140 7.27 14.77 -4.44
CA ALA A 140 8.37 14.81 -3.48
C ALA A 140 9.64 15.47 -4.07
N ASP A 141 9.43 16.42 -4.98
CA ASP A 141 10.49 17.27 -5.55
C ASP A 141 11.68 16.49 -6.14
N VAL A 142 11.39 15.32 -6.73
CA VAL A 142 12.40 14.49 -7.39
C VAL A 142 12.66 15.02 -8.79
N THR A 143 13.36 16.14 -8.85
CA THR A 143 13.70 16.81 -10.12
C THR A 143 14.38 15.82 -11.09
N PRO A 144 13.84 15.64 -12.32
CA PRO A 144 14.44 14.76 -13.33
C PRO A 144 15.82 15.24 -13.78
N GLU A 145 16.71 14.28 -14.08
CA GLU A 145 18.02 14.60 -14.65
C GLU A 145 17.90 15.01 -16.13
N LYS A 146 18.71 15.99 -16.55
CA LYS A 146 18.81 16.37 -17.96
C LYS A 146 19.64 15.36 -18.75
N LYS A 147 19.25 15.07 -19.99
CA LYS A 147 19.95 14.15 -20.89
C LYS A 147 20.24 14.84 -22.22
N GLY A 148 21.42 14.60 -22.78
CA GLY A 148 21.76 15.06 -24.14
C GLY A 148 21.17 14.17 -25.24
N LEU A 149 20.86 12.91 -24.92
CA LEU A 149 20.39 11.90 -25.86
C LEU A 149 19.50 10.88 -25.12
N PHE A 150 18.38 10.51 -25.74
CA PHE A 150 17.59 9.34 -25.36
C PHE A 150 17.62 8.34 -26.52
N LYS A 151 17.96 7.08 -26.23
CA LYS A 151 18.15 6.05 -27.25
C LYS A 151 17.53 4.73 -26.80
N LEU A 152 16.78 4.09 -27.71
CA LEU A 152 16.32 2.71 -27.57
C LEU A 152 16.85 1.87 -28.74
N SER A 153 17.28 0.65 -28.44
CA SER A 153 17.73 -0.28 -29.48
C SER A 153 16.58 -0.60 -30.44
N SER A 154 16.90 -0.83 -31.71
CA SER A 154 15.97 -1.39 -32.71
C SER A 154 15.33 -2.73 -32.30
N LYS A 155 15.89 -3.42 -31.30
CA LYS A 155 15.34 -4.66 -30.72
C LYS A 155 14.50 -4.43 -29.46
N TYR A 156 14.37 -3.18 -29.01
CA TYR A 156 13.64 -2.88 -27.80
C TYR A 156 12.16 -3.17 -27.99
N GLN A 157 11.62 -3.99 -27.08
CA GLN A 157 10.21 -4.32 -27.00
C GLN A 157 9.82 -4.50 -25.54
N SER A 158 8.66 -4.00 -25.15
CA SER A 158 8.10 -4.12 -23.80
C SER A 158 6.60 -4.31 -23.90
N LEU A 159 6.12 -5.47 -23.49
CA LEU A 159 4.69 -5.79 -23.40
C LEU A 159 4.31 -5.86 -21.92
N GLN A 160 3.39 -5.01 -21.50
CA GLN A 160 2.95 -4.95 -20.10
C GLN A 160 1.43 -4.98 -20.00
N ALA A 161 0.94 -5.52 -18.89
CA ALA A 161 -0.46 -5.54 -18.49
C ALA A 161 -0.52 -5.66 -16.96
N PRO A 162 -1.57 -5.11 -16.31
CA PRO A 162 -1.68 -5.16 -14.86
C PRO A 162 -1.99 -6.57 -14.34
N SER A 163 -1.48 -6.87 -13.14
CA SER A 163 -1.83 -8.07 -12.37
C SER A 163 -3.19 -7.90 -11.68
N VAL A 164 -3.54 -6.67 -11.28
CA VAL A 164 -4.80 -6.31 -10.61
C VAL A 164 -5.56 -5.28 -11.45
N GLU A 165 -6.83 -5.57 -11.74
CA GLU A 165 -7.62 -4.78 -12.70
C GLU A 165 -7.90 -3.34 -12.23
N TYR A 166 -8.34 -3.16 -10.99
CA TYR A 166 -8.55 -1.85 -10.36
C TYR A 166 -7.53 -1.64 -9.24
N ARG A 167 -6.79 -0.54 -9.28
CA ARG A 167 -5.75 -0.24 -8.29
C ARG A 167 -5.68 1.26 -8.03
N GLY A 168 -5.63 1.63 -6.76
CA GLY A 168 -5.88 3.02 -6.38
C GLY A 168 -5.65 3.33 -4.91
N ILE A 169 -5.85 4.60 -4.58
CA ILE A 169 -5.69 5.12 -3.22
C ILE A 169 -7.02 5.65 -2.68
N PHE A 170 -7.09 5.71 -1.35
CA PHE A 170 -8.11 6.43 -0.59
C PHE A 170 -7.40 7.49 0.25
N ILE A 171 -7.70 8.76 -0.04
CA ILE A 171 -7.30 9.87 0.84
C ILE A 171 -8.31 9.93 1.97
N ASN A 172 -7.82 9.78 3.20
CA ASN A 172 -8.62 9.72 4.42
C ASN A 172 -7.83 10.39 5.55
N ASP A 173 -8.48 10.65 6.68
CA ASP A 173 -7.82 11.24 7.86
C ASP A 173 -7.14 12.59 7.54
N GLU A 174 -7.67 13.31 6.55
CA GLU A 174 -7.00 14.40 5.85
C GLU A 174 -7.01 15.75 6.59
N ASP A 175 -7.62 15.78 7.79
CA ASP A 175 -7.89 16.98 8.59
C ASP A 175 -6.63 17.80 8.88
N TRP A 176 -5.47 17.15 8.98
CA TRP A 176 -4.22 17.74 9.49
C TRP A 176 -3.11 17.88 8.45
N GLY A 177 -3.27 17.33 7.24
CA GLY A 177 -2.27 17.41 6.18
C GLY A 177 -2.86 17.92 4.86
N LEU A 178 -3.45 17.03 4.08
CA LEU A 178 -3.81 17.28 2.68
C LEU A 178 -4.95 18.28 2.53
N MET A 179 -5.99 18.23 3.35
CA MET A 179 -7.09 19.20 3.27
C MET A 179 -6.62 20.64 3.56
N PRO A 180 -5.92 20.93 4.68
CA PRO A 180 -5.43 22.28 4.94
C PRO A 180 -4.32 22.71 3.96
N TRP A 181 -3.47 21.80 3.48
CA TRP A 181 -2.50 22.08 2.42
C TRP A 181 -3.17 22.47 1.11
N SER A 182 -4.14 21.68 0.65
CA SER A 182 -4.90 21.96 -0.57
C SER A 182 -5.58 23.32 -0.48
N SER A 183 -6.47 23.49 0.51
CA SER A 183 -7.37 24.63 0.59
C SER A 183 -6.72 25.95 1.02
N ARG A 184 -5.45 25.94 1.48
CA ARG A 184 -4.77 27.15 2.00
C ARG A 184 -3.35 27.34 1.47
N THR A 185 -2.83 26.43 0.66
CA THR A 185 -1.45 26.50 0.15
C THR A 185 -1.41 26.23 -1.34
N TYR A 186 -1.80 25.04 -1.81
CA TYR A 186 -1.69 24.70 -3.23
C TYR A 186 -2.83 25.26 -4.09
N GLU A 187 -4.07 25.12 -3.64
CA GLU A 187 -5.28 25.64 -4.27
C GLU A 187 -6.13 26.42 -3.24
N PRO A 188 -5.69 27.64 -2.86
CA PRO A 188 -6.41 28.43 -1.88
C PRO A 188 -7.88 28.65 -2.30
N SER A 189 -8.80 28.32 -1.41
CA SER A 189 -10.25 28.49 -1.62
C SER A 189 -10.92 29.23 -0.47
N THR A 190 -11.96 29.99 -0.79
CA THR A 190 -12.86 30.60 0.19
C THR A 190 -13.94 29.64 0.68
N VAL A 191 -14.16 28.52 -0.01
CA VAL A 191 -15.11 27.48 0.39
C VAL A 191 -14.44 26.60 1.45
N LYS A 192 -15.07 26.50 2.63
CA LYS A 192 -14.54 25.73 3.75
C LYS A 192 -14.35 24.25 3.35
N GLY A 193 -13.13 23.75 3.51
CA GLY A 193 -12.80 22.33 3.31
C GLY A 193 -12.69 21.91 1.85
N GLU A 194 -12.59 22.85 0.90
CA GLU A 194 -12.54 22.50 -0.52
C GLU A 194 -11.17 21.93 -0.93
N ILE A 195 -11.19 20.69 -1.42
CA ILE A 195 -10.11 20.08 -2.19
C ILE A 195 -10.53 20.15 -3.66
N GLY A 196 -10.06 21.20 -4.34
CA GLY A 196 -10.52 21.59 -5.66
C GLY A 196 -9.94 20.78 -6.82
N PRO A 197 -10.31 21.14 -8.06
CA PRO A 197 -9.93 20.39 -9.24
C PRO A 197 -8.43 20.42 -9.50
N ARG A 198 -7.70 21.51 -9.25
CA ARG A 198 -6.24 21.52 -9.50
C ARG A 198 -5.51 20.58 -8.55
N THR A 199 -5.94 20.49 -7.30
CA THR A 199 -5.41 19.49 -6.36
C THR A 199 -5.70 18.08 -6.85
N ASN A 200 -6.93 17.80 -7.26
CA ASN A 200 -7.29 16.49 -7.78
C ASN A 200 -6.56 16.14 -9.09
N GLU A 201 -6.32 17.10 -9.99
CA GLU A 201 -5.47 16.89 -11.18
C GLU A 201 -4.05 16.46 -10.80
N ARG A 202 -3.44 17.03 -9.74
CA ARG A 202 -2.13 16.55 -9.24
C ARG A 202 -2.20 15.14 -8.68
N ILE A 203 -3.26 14.79 -7.97
CA ILE A 203 -3.48 13.42 -7.49
C ILE A 203 -3.60 12.48 -8.68
N PHE A 204 -4.35 12.85 -9.72
CA PHE A 204 -4.54 12.02 -10.91
C PHE A 204 -3.28 11.88 -11.75
N GLU A 205 -2.46 12.92 -11.86
CA GLU A 205 -1.11 12.82 -12.46
C GLU A 205 -0.27 11.78 -11.73
N LEU A 206 -0.26 11.80 -10.38
CA LEU A 206 0.45 10.81 -9.57
C LEU A 206 -0.10 9.40 -9.81
N LEU A 207 -1.42 9.23 -9.81
CA LEU A 207 -2.05 7.93 -10.05
C LEU A 207 -1.68 7.37 -11.43
N LEU A 208 -1.77 8.17 -12.49
CA LEU A 208 -1.35 7.73 -13.82
C LEU A 208 0.15 7.41 -13.88
N ARG A 209 1.00 8.23 -13.24
CA ARG A 209 2.43 7.95 -13.04
C ARG A 209 2.70 6.83 -12.03
N LEU A 210 1.70 6.18 -11.44
CA LEU A 210 1.83 4.94 -10.67
C LEU A 210 1.17 3.75 -11.39
N ARG A 211 0.69 3.96 -12.63
CA ARG A 211 -0.24 3.08 -13.33
C ARG A 211 -1.51 2.77 -12.53
N ALA A 212 -1.92 3.59 -11.58
CA ALA A 212 -3.21 3.46 -10.91
C ALA A 212 -4.35 3.99 -11.80
N ASN A 213 -5.58 3.51 -11.54
CA ASN A 213 -6.79 3.91 -12.27
C ASN A 213 -7.97 4.24 -11.37
N THR A 214 -7.85 4.06 -10.05
CA THR A 214 -8.96 4.20 -9.12
C THR A 214 -8.65 5.20 -8.02
N TYR A 215 -9.65 5.96 -7.59
CA TYR A 215 -9.52 6.93 -6.50
C TYR A 215 -10.78 6.93 -5.63
N TRP A 216 -10.58 6.86 -4.32
CA TRP A 216 -11.59 7.20 -3.33
C TRP A 216 -11.24 8.58 -2.76
N PRO A 217 -12.10 9.59 -2.94
CA PRO A 217 -11.80 10.94 -2.52
C PRO A 217 -11.92 11.14 -1.01
N ALA A 218 -11.22 12.17 -0.53
CA ALA A 218 -11.37 12.72 0.82
C ALA A 218 -12.85 12.96 1.17
N MET A 219 -13.26 12.48 2.33
CA MET A 219 -14.67 12.37 2.69
C MET A 219 -15.00 12.73 4.14
N HIS A 220 -13.99 13.06 4.96
CA HIS A 220 -14.23 13.47 6.35
C HIS A 220 -15.13 14.70 6.41
N GLU A 221 -15.80 14.89 7.54
CA GLU A 221 -16.76 15.98 7.70
C GLU A 221 -16.14 17.38 7.55
N CYS A 222 -14.81 17.50 7.70
CA CYS A 222 -14.05 18.72 7.48
C CYS A 222 -13.96 19.14 6.01
N THR A 223 -14.20 18.20 5.09
CA THR A 223 -13.96 18.32 3.65
C THR A 223 -15.26 18.54 2.89
N LEU A 224 -15.21 19.33 1.82
CA LEU A 224 -16.32 19.46 0.88
C LEU A 224 -16.38 18.19 0.01
N PRO A 225 -17.53 17.49 -0.05
CA PRO A 225 -17.63 16.25 -0.83
C PRO A 225 -17.23 16.41 -2.29
N PHE A 226 -16.52 15.42 -2.82
CA PHE A 226 -15.93 15.45 -4.16
C PHE A 226 -16.91 15.86 -5.25
N PHE A 227 -18.09 15.22 -5.31
CA PHE A 227 -19.11 15.51 -6.31
C PHE A 227 -19.92 16.78 -6.05
N LEU A 228 -19.77 17.42 -4.88
CA LEU A 228 -20.30 18.77 -4.62
C LEU A 228 -19.26 19.87 -4.88
N THR A 229 -18.05 19.49 -5.29
CA THR A 229 -16.97 20.39 -5.62
C THR A 229 -16.89 20.57 -7.12
N LYS A 230 -17.12 21.80 -7.60
CA LYS A 230 -17.18 22.11 -9.03
C LYS A 230 -15.83 21.78 -9.71
N GLY A 231 -15.87 21.03 -10.81
CA GLY A 231 -14.69 20.70 -11.61
C GLY A 231 -14.01 19.38 -11.24
N ASN A 232 -14.22 18.86 -10.03
CA ASN A 232 -13.60 17.60 -9.60
C ASN A 232 -14.04 16.42 -10.46
N ARG A 233 -15.33 16.35 -10.76
CA ARG A 233 -15.91 15.32 -11.62
C ARG A 233 -15.33 15.36 -13.03
N GLU A 234 -15.22 16.55 -13.61
CA GLU A 234 -14.67 16.79 -14.93
C GLU A 234 -13.16 16.49 -14.99
N ALA A 235 -12.41 16.83 -13.93
CA ALA A 235 -11.01 16.46 -13.78
C ALA A 235 -10.82 14.93 -13.78
N ALA A 236 -11.64 14.18 -13.03
CA ALA A 236 -11.56 12.72 -13.04
C ALA A 236 -11.82 12.12 -14.43
N LYS A 237 -12.80 12.66 -15.17
CA LYS A 237 -13.09 12.25 -16.55
C LYS A 237 -11.94 12.56 -17.51
N LYS A 238 -11.30 13.73 -17.39
CA LYS A 238 -10.13 14.12 -18.19
C LYS A 238 -8.98 13.13 -18.02
N TYR A 239 -8.73 12.70 -16.79
CA TYR A 239 -7.64 11.77 -16.45
C TYR A 239 -8.04 10.29 -16.52
N GLY A 240 -9.29 9.97 -16.86
CA GLY A 240 -9.78 8.60 -16.92
C GLY A 240 -9.69 7.86 -15.57
N ILE A 241 -9.93 8.54 -14.46
CA ILE A 241 -9.87 7.90 -13.13
C ILE A 241 -11.27 7.40 -12.74
N PHE A 242 -11.35 6.11 -12.41
CA PHE A 242 -12.52 5.50 -11.82
C PHE A 242 -12.73 6.07 -10.41
N ILE A 243 -13.85 6.74 -10.18
CA ILE A 243 -14.20 7.22 -8.85
C ILE A 243 -15.00 6.14 -8.13
N GLY A 244 -14.42 5.63 -7.05
CA GLY A 244 -15.12 4.79 -6.08
C GLY A 244 -15.34 5.56 -4.78
N ALA A 245 -15.87 4.88 -3.77
CA ALA A 245 -16.02 5.44 -2.43
C ALA A 245 -15.92 4.35 -1.37
N SER A 246 -15.70 4.75 -0.11
CA SER A 246 -15.50 3.81 0.99
C SER A 246 -16.76 2.98 1.32
N HIS A 247 -16.61 2.01 2.22
CA HIS A 247 -17.64 1.08 2.70
C HIS A 247 -18.92 1.72 3.28
N CYS A 248 -18.94 3.03 3.54
CA CYS A 248 -20.11 3.75 4.06
C CYS A 248 -20.66 4.80 3.09
N GLU A 249 -20.22 4.78 1.83
CA GLU A 249 -20.55 5.80 0.82
C GLU A 249 -21.20 5.19 -0.43
N PRO A 250 -22.35 4.52 -0.29
CA PRO A 250 -22.96 3.80 -1.39
C PRO A 250 -23.39 4.74 -2.52
N MET A 251 -23.46 4.21 -3.74
CA MET A 251 -23.98 4.92 -4.93
C MET A 251 -23.25 6.21 -5.27
N ALA A 252 -21.93 6.25 -5.02
CA ALA A 252 -21.08 7.44 -5.19
C ALA A 252 -21.55 8.64 -4.35
N CYS A 253 -22.19 8.38 -3.20
CA CYS A 253 -22.67 9.40 -2.26
C CYS A 253 -21.88 9.36 -0.95
N SER A 254 -21.16 10.45 -0.65
CA SER A 254 -20.45 10.59 0.62
C SER A 254 -21.42 10.99 1.73
N ALA A 255 -22.01 10.02 2.43
CA ALA A 255 -23.04 10.29 3.43
C ALA A 255 -22.55 11.26 4.53
N ALA A 256 -21.28 11.14 4.96
CA ALA A 256 -20.67 11.97 6.00
C ALA A 256 -20.75 13.48 5.71
N GLY A 257 -20.45 13.87 4.47
CA GLY A 257 -20.46 15.28 4.06
C GLY A 257 -21.76 15.71 3.37
N GLU A 258 -22.45 14.81 2.66
CA GLU A 258 -23.57 15.13 1.77
C GLU A 258 -24.95 14.96 2.40
N TRP A 259 -25.15 13.99 3.31
CA TRP A 259 -26.48 13.71 3.85
C TRP A 259 -27.08 14.94 4.54
N LYS A 260 -26.29 15.63 5.36
CA LYS A 260 -26.71 16.88 6.03
C LYS A 260 -26.99 18.06 5.09
N ARG A 261 -26.58 17.98 3.81
CA ARG A 261 -26.72 19.05 2.81
C ARG A 261 -27.85 18.78 1.82
N ARG A 262 -28.11 17.51 1.52
CA ARG A 262 -28.98 17.05 0.42
C ARG A 262 -30.04 16.03 0.84
N GLY A 263 -29.82 15.34 1.97
CA GLY A 263 -30.74 14.35 2.50
C GLY A 263 -31.85 15.00 3.33
N GLU A 264 -32.92 14.24 3.55
CA GLU A 264 -34.06 14.65 4.36
C GLU A 264 -34.30 13.61 5.45
N GLY A 265 -34.37 14.04 6.72
CA GLY A 265 -34.62 13.15 7.86
C GLY A 265 -33.43 12.27 8.25
N ALA A 266 -33.72 11.12 8.87
CA ALA A 266 -32.70 10.17 9.33
C ALA A 266 -32.10 9.38 8.17
N TYR A 267 -30.79 9.12 8.20
CA TYR A 267 -30.14 8.21 7.27
C TYR A 267 -30.40 6.76 7.70
N ASP A 268 -31.64 6.30 7.45
CA ASP A 268 -32.21 5.05 7.93
C ASP A 268 -33.09 4.45 6.82
N TYR A 269 -32.74 3.27 6.32
CA TYR A 269 -33.50 2.62 5.24
C TYR A 269 -34.74 1.87 5.70
N VAL A 270 -34.86 1.58 6.99
CA VAL A 270 -36.05 0.93 7.56
C VAL A 270 -37.18 1.95 7.66
N ASN A 271 -36.86 3.13 8.19
CA ASN A 271 -37.85 4.14 8.58
C ASN A 271 -37.93 5.33 7.60
N ASN A 272 -36.93 5.51 6.71
CA ASN A 272 -36.84 6.67 5.83
C ASN A 272 -36.31 6.31 4.41
N ALA A 273 -36.60 5.10 3.93
CA ALA A 273 -36.17 4.61 2.61
C ALA A 273 -36.43 5.58 1.45
N PRO A 274 -37.60 6.25 1.31
CA PRO A 274 -37.85 7.13 0.16
C PRO A 274 -36.85 8.28 0.03
N ALA A 275 -36.48 8.92 1.14
CA ALA A 275 -35.51 10.02 1.16
C ALA A 275 -34.09 9.51 0.85
N VAL A 276 -33.70 8.36 1.42
CA VAL A 276 -32.39 7.74 1.15
C VAL A 276 -32.28 7.30 -0.31
N TYR A 277 -33.32 6.67 -0.85
CA TYR A 277 -33.40 6.28 -2.26
C TYR A 277 -33.27 7.50 -3.17
N LYS A 278 -34.00 8.58 -2.88
CA LYS A 278 -33.94 9.82 -3.66
C LYS A 278 -32.55 10.45 -3.65
N PHE A 279 -31.91 10.48 -2.48
CA PHE A 279 -30.54 10.96 -2.32
C PHE A 279 -29.53 10.21 -3.21
N TRP A 280 -29.63 8.87 -3.27
CA TRP A 280 -28.83 8.05 -4.18
C TRP A 280 -29.21 8.27 -5.64
N GLU A 281 -30.51 8.28 -5.96
CA GLU A 281 -31.04 8.45 -7.32
C GLU A 281 -30.47 9.70 -8.00
N ASP A 282 -30.47 10.83 -7.29
CA ASP A 282 -30.03 12.11 -7.85
C ASP A 282 -28.55 12.09 -8.20
N ARG A 283 -27.71 11.44 -7.38
CA ARG A 283 -26.29 11.27 -7.70
C ARG A 283 -26.09 10.32 -8.87
N VAL A 284 -26.76 9.16 -8.89
CA VAL A 284 -26.60 8.17 -9.97
C VAL A 284 -26.94 8.78 -11.33
N LYS A 285 -28.01 9.59 -11.41
CA LYS A 285 -28.35 10.35 -12.62
C LYS A 285 -27.24 11.31 -13.05
N GLU A 286 -26.64 12.00 -12.09
CA GLU A 286 -25.57 12.98 -12.34
C GLU A 286 -24.30 12.32 -12.88
N VAL A 287 -23.96 11.11 -12.42
CA VAL A 287 -22.66 10.47 -12.73
C VAL A 287 -22.76 9.28 -13.68
N ALA A 288 -23.93 9.00 -14.27
CA ALA A 288 -24.16 7.84 -15.13
C ALA A 288 -23.19 7.73 -16.33
N ASP A 289 -22.81 8.85 -16.94
CA ASP A 289 -21.91 8.91 -18.10
C ASP A 289 -20.42 9.05 -17.72
N GLN A 290 -20.02 8.43 -16.60
CA GLN A 290 -18.68 8.49 -16.05
C GLN A 290 -18.20 7.13 -15.53
N GLU A 291 -16.88 6.96 -15.48
CA GLU A 291 -16.20 5.82 -14.87
C GLU A 291 -16.36 5.85 -13.35
N ILE A 292 -17.37 5.13 -12.85
CA ILE A 292 -17.70 5.00 -11.42
C ILE A 292 -17.61 3.53 -11.01
N LEU A 293 -17.07 3.27 -9.82
CA LEU A 293 -17.17 1.98 -9.13
C LEU A 293 -18.23 2.12 -8.04
N TYR A 294 -19.41 1.54 -8.27
CA TYR A 294 -20.53 1.71 -7.35
C TYR A 294 -20.37 0.83 -6.11
N THR A 295 -20.07 1.46 -4.98
CA THR A 295 -20.18 0.81 -3.67
C THR A 295 -21.64 0.52 -3.36
N LEU A 296 -21.92 -0.74 -3.00
CA LEU A 296 -23.23 -1.24 -2.62
C LEU A 296 -23.34 -1.47 -1.11
N GLY A 297 -24.58 -1.63 -0.65
CA GLY A 297 -24.92 -1.85 0.75
C GLY A 297 -25.14 -0.54 1.50
N MET A 298 -25.16 -0.61 2.82
CA MET A 298 -25.38 0.57 3.68
C MET A 298 -24.76 0.37 5.06
N ARG A 299 -24.09 1.42 5.55
CA ARG A 299 -23.64 1.57 6.94
C ARG A 299 -24.21 2.86 7.52
N GLY A 300 -23.75 3.30 8.69
CA GLY A 300 -24.09 4.61 9.23
C GLY A 300 -23.56 5.76 8.36
N VAL A 301 -23.82 7.00 8.78
CA VAL A 301 -23.38 8.24 8.08
C VAL A 301 -21.87 8.29 7.85
N HIS A 302 -21.09 7.75 8.80
CA HIS A 302 -19.65 7.51 8.68
C HIS A 302 -19.36 6.08 9.15
N ASP A 303 -18.50 5.89 10.15
CA ASP A 303 -18.05 4.57 10.58
C ASP A 303 -18.93 3.84 11.60
N GLY A 304 -20.13 4.36 11.84
CA GLY A 304 -21.12 3.76 12.72
C GLY A 304 -21.92 2.63 12.06
N LYS A 305 -22.63 1.87 12.89
CA LYS A 305 -23.61 0.86 12.42
C LYS A 305 -24.76 1.56 11.66
N MET A 306 -25.39 0.82 10.74
CA MET A 306 -26.63 1.28 10.10
C MET A 306 -27.73 1.55 11.14
N GLN A 307 -28.58 2.54 10.86
CA GLN A 307 -29.75 2.86 11.69
C GLN A 307 -30.93 1.94 11.34
N GLY A 308 -31.89 1.80 12.26
CA GLY A 308 -33.12 1.04 12.03
C GLY A 308 -33.03 -0.47 12.26
N ALA A 309 -31.82 -1.05 12.36
CA ALA A 309 -31.61 -2.48 12.59
C ALA A 309 -30.54 -2.74 13.67
N LYS A 310 -30.79 -3.71 14.56
CA LYS A 310 -29.93 -4.02 15.72
C LYS A 310 -29.27 -5.38 15.63
N THR A 311 -30.02 -6.42 15.24
CA THR A 311 -29.48 -7.79 15.12
C THR A 311 -28.90 -8.05 13.74
N VAL A 312 -28.08 -9.09 13.61
CA VAL A 312 -27.46 -9.46 12.32
C VAL A 312 -28.53 -9.85 11.30
N GLU A 313 -29.59 -10.52 11.74
CA GLU A 313 -30.71 -10.94 10.88
C GLU A 313 -31.50 -9.73 10.36
N GLU A 314 -31.77 -8.75 11.22
CA GLU A 314 -32.42 -7.49 10.82
C GLU A 314 -31.55 -6.73 9.82
N GLN A 315 -30.26 -6.62 10.10
CA GLN A 315 -29.31 -5.91 9.23
C GLN A 315 -29.17 -6.60 7.87
N LYS A 316 -29.14 -7.94 7.84
CA LYS A 316 -29.14 -8.74 6.61
C LYS A 316 -30.37 -8.44 5.75
N ALA A 317 -31.56 -8.46 6.35
CA ALA A 317 -32.81 -8.15 5.64
C ALA A 317 -32.83 -6.73 5.06
N VAL A 318 -32.24 -5.75 5.78
CA VAL A 318 -32.07 -4.38 5.25
C VAL A 318 -31.13 -4.37 4.05
N ILE A 319 -29.97 -5.03 4.13
CA ILE A 319 -29.00 -5.04 3.04
C ILE A 319 -29.57 -5.72 1.79
N ASP A 320 -30.32 -6.82 1.92
CA ASP A 320 -30.96 -7.49 0.79
C ASP A 320 -31.90 -6.53 0.02
N ARG A 321 -32.71 -5.75 0.74
CA ARG A 321 -33.58 -4.72 0.14
C ARG A 321 -32.75 -3.59 -0.50
N VAL A 322 -31.72 -3.12 0.19
CA VAL A 322 -30.83 -2.06 -0.30
C VAL A 322 -30.15 -2.46 -1.60
N PHE A 323 -29.67 -3.70 -1.73
CA PHE A 323 -29.07 -4.19 -2.97
C PHE A 323 -30.04 -4.16 -4.15
N ALA A 324 -31.28 -4.61 -3.94
CA ALA A 324 -32.29 -4.60 -5.00
C ALA A 324 -32.56 -3.17 -5.51
N ASP A 325 -32.77 -2.22 -4.58
CA ASP A 325 -33.09 -0.83 -4.92
C ASP A 325 -31.89 -0.09 -5.55
N GLN A 326 -30.68 -0.30 -5.03
CA GLN A 326 -29.44 0.25 -5.60
C GLN A 326 -29.17 -0.28 -7.01
N ARG A 327 -29.33 -1.58 -7.24
CA ARG A 327 -29.17 -2.16 -8.57
C ARG A 327 -30.27 -1.70 -9.53
N GLY A 328 -31.49 -1.48 -9.05
CA GLY A 328 -32.56 -0.86 -9.83
C GLY A 328 -32.23 0.55 -10.31
N LEU A 329 -31.52 1.35 -9.48
CA LEU A 329 -31.02 2.66 -9.91
C LEU A 329 -29.96 2.54 -11.01
N ILE A 330 -29.03 1.60 -10.88
CA ILE A 330 -28.01 1.33 -11.90
C ILE A 330 -28.67 0.89 -13.21
N GLU A 331 -29.62 -0.04 -13.15
CA GLU A 331 -30.36 -0.54 -14.32
C GLU A 331 -31.10 0.57 -15.07
N LYS A 332 -31.68 1.51 -14.31
CA LYS A 332 -32.52 2.57 -14.84
C LYS A 332 -31.72 3.69 -15.51
N TYR A 333 -30.56 4.03 -14.97
CA TYR A 333 -29.84 5.25 -15.34
C TYR A 333 -28.46 5.02 -15.95
N VAL A 334 -27.82 3.88 -15.72
CA VAL A 334 -26.44 3.62 -16.15
C VAL A 334 -26.41 2.60 -17.30
N ASP A 335 -26.83 1.36 -17.06
CA ASP A 335 -26.91 0.32 -18.10
C ASP A 335 -28.00 -0.69 -17.75
N LYS A 336 -28.81 -1.08 -18.75
CA LYS A 336 -29.87 -2.10 -18.60
C LYS A 336 -29.34 -3.46 -18.16
N ASP A 337 -28.11 -3.78 -18.52
CA ASP A 337 -27.40 -4.94 -18.01
C ASP A 337 -26.46 -4.51 -16.88
N VAL A 338 -26.97 -4.55 -15.66
CA VAL A 338 -26.22 -4.18 -14.45
C VAL A 338 -24.92 -4.97 -14.28
N THR A 339 -24.80 -6.16 -14.89
CA THR A 339 -23.59 -6.98 -14.78
C THR A 339 -22.40 -6.40 -15.56
N LYS A 340 -22.63 -5.43 -16.45
CA LYS A 340 -21.58 -4.65 -17.12
C LYS A 340 -21.10 -3.46 -16.31
N VAL A 341 -21.85 -3.06 -15.28
CA VAL A 341 -21.52 -1.92 -14.43
C VAL A 341 -20.70 -2.41 -13.24
N PRO A 342 -19.47 -1.91 -13.03
CA PRO A 342 -18.63 -2.39 -11.95
C PRO A 342 -19.20 -1.95 -10.59
N GLN A 343 -19.44 -2.95 -9.76
CA GLN A 343 -20.03 -2.82 -8.43
C GLN A 343 -19.13 -3.49 -7.40
N VAL A 344 -19.11 -2.96 -6.18
CA VAL A 344 -18.31 -3.48 -5.08
C VAL A 344 -19.11 -3.49 -3.79
N PHE A 345 -19.03 -4.58 -3.04
CA PHE A 345 -19.52 -4.68 -1.67
C PHE A 345 -18.34 -4.87 -0.72
N ILE A 346 -18.29 -4.04 0.33
CA ILE A 346 -17.14 -3.94 1.23
C ILE A 346 -17.58 -4.34 2.64
N PRO A 347 -17.52 -5.64 3.02
CA PRO A 347 -17.92 -6.13 4.34
C PRO A 347 -16.91 -5.72 5.44
N TYR A 348 -16.82 -4.43 5.72
CA TYR A 348 -15.90 -3.87 6.71
C TYR A 348 -16.49 -3.87 8.12
N LYS A 349 -15.63 -4.14 9.12
CA LYS A 349 -15.99 -4.19 10.56
C LYS A 349 -17.17 -5.13 10.82
N GLU A 350 -18.28 -4.62 11.33
CA GLU A 350 -19.47 -5.41 11.69
C GLU A 350 -20.15 -6.04 10.49
N VAL A 351 -19.93 -5.50 9.29
CA VAL A 351 -20.59 -6.00 8.07
C VAL A 351 -20.04 -7.36 7.64
N LEU A 352 -18.81 -7.71 8.05
CA LEU A 352 -18.25 -9.05 7.85
C LEU A 352 -19.08 -10.13 8.56
N ASP A 353 -19.55 -9.84 9.78
CA ASP A 353 -20.40 -10.77 10.52
C ASP A 353 -21.76 -10.95 9.82
N ILE A 354 -22.30 -9.87 9.22
CA ILE A 354 -23.54 -9.93 8.43
C ILE A 354 -23.35 -10.78 7.18
N TYR A 355 -22.21 -10.63 6.50
CA TYR A 355 -21.87 -11.44 5.34
C TYR A 355 -21.79 -12.93 5.71
N HIS A 356 -21.05 -13.27 6.77
CA HIS A 356 -20.91 -14.64 7.27
C HIS A 356 -22.23 -15.27 7.78
N ALA A 357 -23.24 -14.46 8.11
CA ALA A 357 -24.60 -14.94 8.38
C ALA A 357 -25.39 -15.35 7.11
N GLY A 358 -24.69 -15.54 5.98
CA GLY A 358 -25.24 -16.03 4.72
C GLY A 358 -25.96 -14.96 3.91
N LEU A 359 -25.51 -13.70 3.97
CA LEU A 359 -25.98 -12.62 3.09
C LEU A 359 -25.76 -13.00 1.63
N GLN A 360 -26.78 -12.83 0.78
CA GLN A 360 -26.69 -13.16 -0.63
C GLN A 360 -26.22 -11.94 -1.41
N VAL A 361 -24.97 -11.97 -1.87
CA VAL A 361 -24.40 -10.90 -2.71
C VAL A 361 -24.44 -11.35 -4.18
N PRO A 362 -25.05 -10.57 -5.10
CA PRO A 362 -25.12 -10.92 -6.53
C PRO A 362 -23.74 -11.25 -7.11
N ASP A 363 -23.64 -12.29 -7.94
CA ASP A 363 -22.37 -12.92 -8.36
C ASP A 363 -21.41 -11.98 -9.12
N ASP A 364 -21.93 -10.99 -9.84
CA ASP A 364 -21.17 -9.97 -10.57
C ASP A 364 -20.53 -8.90 -9.68
N VAL A 365 -20.98 -8.78 -8.42
CA VAL A 365 -20.48 -7.78 -7.47
C VAL A 365 -19.16 -8.24 -6.87
N THR A 366 -18.15 -7.37 -6.95
CA THR A 366 -16.82 -7.61 -6.35
C THR A 366 -16.96 -7.64 -4.82
N LEU A 367 -16.44 -8.69 -4.19
CA LEU A 367 -16.31 -8.72 -2.72
C LEU A 367 -14.96 -8.09 -2.34
N MET A 368 -14.98 -7.02 -1.55
CA MET A 368 -13.76 -6.34 -1.15
C MET A 368 -13.46 -6.58 0.33
N TRP A 369 -12.50 -7.46 0.57
CA TRP A 369 -12.02 -7.79 1.90
C TRP A 369 -11.25 -6.62 2.51
N CYS A 370 -11.05 -6.66 3.82
CA CYS A 370 -10.34 -5.60 4.53
C CYS A 370 -9.23 -6.18 5.39
N ASP A 371 -8.17 -5.41 5.56
CA ASP A 371 -7.29 -5.60 6.70
C ASP A 371 -7.96 -5.18 8.01
N ASP A 372 -7.22 -5.37 9.10
CA ASP A 372 -7.63 -4.96 10.43
C ASP A 372 -7.21 -3.53 10.76
N ASN A 373 -6.93 -2.72 9.74
CA ASN A 373 -6.39 -1.36 9.78
C ASN A 373 -4.91 -1.24 10.16
N TYR A 374 -4.22 -2.34 10.47
CA TYR A 374 -2.79 -2.37 10.81
C TYR A 374 -2.00 -3.23 9.83
N GLY A 375 -2.58 -3.52 8.65
CA GLY A 375 -1.95 -4.30 7.59
C GLY A 375 -2.23 -5.80 7.65
N TYR A 376 -3.01 -6.33 8.59
CA TYR A 376 -3.31 -7.76 8.63
C TYR A 376 -4.68 -8.05 8.02
N ILE A 377 -4.71 -8.65 6.83
CA ILE A 377 -5.93 -9.02 6.09
C ILE A 377 -6.78 -9.98 6.93
N ARG A 378 -8.06 -9.65 7.14
CA ARG A 378 -8.96 -10.41 8.05
C ARG A 378 -9.62 -11.63 7.42
N HIS A 379 -9.86 -11.59 6.11
CA HIS A 379 -10.53 -12.66 5.37
C HIS A 379 -9.86 -12.83 4.02
N PHE A 380 -9.55 -14.07 3.69
CA PHE A 380 -9.15 -14.46 2.34
C PHE A 380 -10.27 -15.29 1.73
N PRO A 381 -10.55 -15.12 0.43
CA PRO A 381 -11.69 -15.77 -0.18
C PRO A 381 -11.55 -17.29 -0.14
N THR A 382 -12.65 -17.95 0.19
CA THR A 382 -12.85 -19.38 0.03
C THR A 382 -12.84 -19.78 -1.44
N ALA A 383 -12.78 -21.09 -1.73
CA ALA A 383 -12.85 -21.57 -3.10
C ALA A 383 -14.15 -21.15 -3.82
N GLU A 384 -15.27 -21.07 -3.09
CA GLU A 384 -16.56 -20.60 -3.61
C GLU A 384 -16.51 -19.10 -3.94
N GLU A 385 -15.98 -18.28 -3.04
CA GLU A 385 -15.82 -16.83 -3.25
C GLU A 385 -14.84 -16.50 -4.38
N CYS A 386 -13.79 -17.31 -4.56
CA CYS A 386 -12.86 -17.21 -5.69
C CYS A 386 -13.52 -17.48 -7.05
N ALA A 387 -14.56 -18.32 -7.10
CA ALA A 387 -15.24 -18.69 -8.33
C ALA A 387 -16.25 -17.63 -8.82
N ARG A 388 -16.58 -16.64 -7.99
CA ARG A 388 -17.55 -15.58 -8.31
C ARG A 388 -17.06 -14.72 -9.47
N LYS A 389 -17.98 -14.36 -10.39
CA LYS A 389 -17.63 -13.54 -11.57
C LYS A 389 -17.12 -12.14 -11.23
N GLY A 390 -17.63 -11.55 -10.16
CA GLY A 390 -17.18 -10.25 -9.66
C GLY A 390 -15.74 -10.25 -9.15
N GLY A 391 -15.22 -11.43 -8.77
CA GLY A 391 -13.90 -11.57 -8.17
C GLY A 391 -13.78 -10.91 -6.79
N ASN A 392 -12.54 -10.80 -6.32
CA ASN A 392 -12.22 -10.37 -4.96
C ASN A 392 -11.24 -9.19 -4.95
N GLY A 393 -11.49 -8.22 -4.07
CA GLY A 393 -10.63 -7.07 -3.82
C GLY A 393 -10.16 -6.98 -2.37
N VAL A 394 -9.27 -6.04 -2.09
CA VAL A 394 -8.81 -5.72 -0.73
C VAL A 394 -8.69 -4.21 -0.52
N TYR A 395 -9.19 -3.77 0.63
CA TYR A 395 -8.96 -2.47 1.23
C TYR A 395 -7.89 -2.61 2.33
N TYR A 396 -6.76 -1.93 2.15
CA TYR A 396 -5.56 -2.07 2.98
C TYR A 396 -5.14 -0.71 3.56
N HIS A 397 -4.52 -0.68 4.74
CA HIS A 397 -4.13 0.57 5.39
C HIS A 397 -2.62 0.72 5.54
N VAL A 398 -2.10 1.91 5.23
CA VAL A 398 -0.77 2.38 5.72
C VAL A 398 -0.89 3.63 6.62
N SER A 399 -2.11 4.15 6.75
CA SER A 399 -2.53 5.22 7.66
C SER A 399 -3.88 4.83 8.27
N TYR A 400 -4.11 5.18 9.54
CA TYR A 400 -5.38 4.88 10.21
C TYR A 400 -5.65 5.76 11.43
N TRP A 401 -6.86 6.30 11.51
CA TRP A 401 -7.49 6.76 12.75
C TRP A 401 -8.27 5.62 13.41
N GLY A 402 -7.86 5.20 14.60
CA GLY A 402 -8.73 4.43 15.49
C GLY A 402 -8.00 3.54 16.48
N ARG A 403 -8.76 2.64 17.09
CA ARG A 403 -8.25 1.72 18.12
C ARG A 403 -7.26 0.69 17.55
N PRO A 404 -6.31 0.18 18.36
CA PRO A 404 -5.95 0.70 19.68
C PRO A 404 -5.30 2.09 19.66
N HIS A 405 -4.66 2.52 18.59
CA HIS A 405 -4.08 3.85 18.49
C HIS A 405 -3.84 4.28 17.04
N ASP A 406 -4.07 5.55 16.76
CA ASP A 406 -3.85 6.16 15.46
C ASP A 406 -2.38 6.03 15.00
N HIS A 407 -2.16 5.88 13.69
CA HIS A 407 -0.86 6.04 13.04
C HIS A 407 -1.01 6.91 11.80
N LEU A 408 -1.01 8.23 12.04
CA LEU A 408 -1.36 9.27 11.07
C LEU A 408 -0.20 10.21 10.74
N TRP A 409 0.87 10.22 11.54
CA TRP A 409 1.92 11.24 11.39
C TRP A 409 3.00 10.79 10.41
N LEU A 410 3.54 9.58 10.60
CA LEU A 410 4.60 9.03 9.75
C LEU A 410 4.18 7.70 9.13
N SER A 411 4.53 7.50 7.86
CA SER A 411 4.30 6.21 7.19
C SER A 411 5.42 5.23 7.51
N THR A 412 5.18 4.42 8.54
CA THR A 412 6.20 3.51 9.09
C THR A 412 5.84 2.03 8.97
N MET A 413 4.79 1.70 8.21
CA MET A 413 4.46 0.29 7.98
C MET A 413 5.61 -0.38 7.21
N SER A 414 6.00 -1.56 7.68
CA SER A 414 7.11 -2.32 7.10
C SER A 414 6.80 -2.71 5.65
N PRO A 415 7.66 -2.36 4.68
CA PRO A 415 7.52 -2.81 3.29
C PRO A 415 7.43 -4.33 3.16
N TYR A 416 8.13 -5.05 4.04
CA TYR A 416 8.15 -6.51 4.08
C TYR A 416 6.81 -7.10 4.55
N LEU A 417 6.09 -6.40 5.44
CA LEU A 417 4.74 -6.81 5.86
C LEU A 417 3.74 -6.60 4.73
N ILE A 418 3.81 -5.43 4.07
CA ILE A 418 2.96 -5.11 2.91
C ILE A 418 3.15 -6.18 1.84
N PHE A 419 4.40 -6.48 1.48
CA PHE A 419 4.70 -7.51 0.48
C PHE A 419 4.14 -8.88 0.88
N GLN A 420 4.42 -9.35 2.10
CA GLN A 420 3.94 -10.66 2.56
C GLN A 420 2.42 -10.78 2.52
N GLN A 421 1.70 -9.78 3.03
CA GLN A 421 0.24 -9.79 3.08
C GLN A 421 -0.40 -9.67 1.70
N MET A 422 0.12 -8.78 0.85
CA MET A 422 -0.44 -8.52 -0.48
C MET A 422 -0.08 -9.62 -1.49
N LYS A 423 1.09 -10.25 -1.36
CA LYS A 423 1.43 -11.45 -2.14
C LYS A 423 0.52 -12.62 -1.76
N LEU A 424 0.28 -12.83 -0.46
CA LEU A 424 -0.69 -13.84 0.00
C LEU A 424 -2.10 -13.54 -0.52
N ALA A 425 -2.53 -12.27 -0.51
CA ALA A 425 -3.83 -11.85 -1.06
C ALA A 425 -3.97 -12.23 -2.54
N TYR A 426 -2.95 -11.92 -3.35
CA TYR A 426 -2.92 -12.25 -4.77
C TYR A 426 -2.96 -13.76 -5.02
N ASP A 427 -2.12 -14.52 -4.29
CA ASP A 427 -2.04 -15.98 -4.39
C ASP A 427 -3.34 -16.67 -3.96
N ARG A 428 -4.11 -16.01 -3.09
CA ARG A 428 -5.45 -16.44 -2.64
C ARG A 428 -6.58 -15.90 -3.52
N GLY A 429 -6.30 -15.31 -4.68
CA GLY A 429 -7.34 -14.93 -5.65
C GLY A 429 -7.94 -13.53 -5.45
N ILE A 430 -7.36 -12.70 -4.59
CA ILE A 430 -7.72 -11.28 -4.47
C ILE A 430 -7.00 -10.49 -5.57
N GLN A 431 -7.57 -10.48 -6.78
CA GLN A 431 -6.93 -9.97 -7.99
C GLN A 431 -7.77 -8.91 -8.73
N LYS A 432 -8.97 -8.59 -8.24
CA LYS A 432 -9.90 -7.68 -8.93
C LYS A 432 -9.61 -6.22 -8.62
N MET A 433 -9.52 -5.87 -7.33
CA MET A 433 -9.49 -4.47 -6.88
C MET A 433 -8.65 -4.27 -5.63
N TRP A 434 -7.61 -3.44 -5.69
CA TRP A 434 -6.73 -3.13 -4.56
C TRP A 434 -6.76 -1.64 -4.26
N ILE A 435 -7.22 -1.25 -3.07
CA ILE A 435 -7.27 0.15 -2.63
C ILE A 435 -6.51 0.33 -1.33
N LEU A 436 -5.63 1.34 -1.29
CA LEU A 436 -4.78 1.65 -0.16
C LEU A 436 -5.27 2.93 0.54
N ASN A 437 -5.56 2.88 1.84
CA ASN A 437 -5.69 4.08 2.67
C ASN A 437 -4.30 4.69 2.88
N VAL A 438 -4.11 5.90 2.36
CA VAL A 438 -2.81 6.59 2.32
C VAL A 438 -2.73 7.80 3.24
N GLY A 439 -3.77 8.06 4.04
CA GLY A 439 -3.85 9.30 4.79
C GLY A 439 -3.78 10.51 3.84
N ASP A 440 -2.78 11.35 4.07
CA ASP A 440 -2.49 12.57 3.31
C ASP A 440 -1.61 12.37 2.06
N ILE A 441 -1.38 11.13 1.60
CA ILE A 441 -0.37 10.71 0.59
C ILE A 441 1.06 10.85 1.13
N LYS A 442 1.46 12.04 1.57
CA LYS A 442 2.77 12.30 2.17
C LYS A 442 2.66 12.07 3.69
N PRO A 443 3.62 11.39 4.35
CA PRO A 443 4.91 10.90 3.84
C PRO A 443 4.91 9.38 3.57
N ALA A 444 3.94 8.85 2.81
CA ALA A 444 3.79 7.41 2.50
C ALA A 444 4.27 7.02 1.09
N GLU A 445 5.11 7.84 0.46
CA GLU A 445 5.47 7.72 -0.96
C GLU A 445 6.00 6.33 -1.31
N TYR A 446 6.94 5.80 -0.53
CA TYR A 446 7.54 4.50 -0.83
C TYR A 446 6.54 3.34 -0.71
N GLN A 447 5.73 3.31 0.35
CA GLN A 447 4.73 2.25 0.53
C GLN A 447 3.64 2.30 -0.55
N ILE A 448 3.25 3.51 -0.97
CA ILE A 448 2.29 3.69 -2.07
C ILE A 448 2.86 3.12 -3.38
N GLU A 449 4.11 3.45 -3.72
CA GLU A 449 4.71 2.93 -4.95
C GLU A 449 4.92 1.42 -4.89
N LEU A 450 5.39 0.86 -3.77
CA LEU A 450 5.48 -0.59 -3.60
C LEU A 450 4.13 -1.28 -3.84
N PHE A 451 3.06 -0.75 -3.25
CA PHE A 451 1.71 -1.30 -3.41
C PHE A 451 1.24 -1.23 -4.87
N MET A 452 1.46 -0.11 -5.56
CA MET A 452 1.06 0.07 -6.96
C MET A 452 1.91 -0.76 -7.93
N ASP A 453 3.21 -0.89 -7.68
CA ASP A 453 4.11 -1.74 -8.47
C ASP A 453 3.73 -3.23 -8.30
N MET A 454 3.35 -3.66 -7.10
CA MET A 454 2.79 -5.01 -6.88
C MET A 454 1.47 -5.20 -7.63
N ALA A 455 0.54 -4.23 -7.54
CA ALA A 455 -0.74 -4.31 -8.25
C ALA A 455 -0.57 -4.32 -9.79
N TRP A 456 0.48 -3.67 -10.29
CA TRP A 456 0.85 -3.68 -11.71
C TRP A 456 1.51 -5.00 -12.11
N ASN A 457 2.57 -5.43 -11.43
CA ASN A 457 3.31 -6.64 -11.76
C ASN A 457 3.88 -7.32 -10.52
N ILE A 458 3.04 -8.09 -9.83
CA ILE A 458 3.40 -8.72 -8.57
C ILE A 458 4.53 -9.75 -8.72
N GLU A 459 4.58 -10.46 -9.85
CA GLU A 459 5.60 -11.46 -10.11
C GLU A 459 6.97 -10.83 -10.35
N ALA A 460 7.02 -9.63 -10.95
CA ALA A 460 8.27 -8.87 -11.08
C ALA A 460 8.79 -8.43 -9.71
N VAL A 461 7.94 -7.85 -8.86
CA VAL A 461 8.33 -7.44 -7.50
C VAL A 461 8.75 -8.66 -6.66
N ALA A 462 8.04 -9.78 -6.76
CA ALA A 462 8.38 -11.01 -6.06
C ALA A 462 9.70 -11.63 -6.53
N SER A 463 10.02 -11.52 -7.82
CA SER A 463 11.29 -12.01 -8.39
C SER A 463 12.48 -11.12 -8.00
N GLU A 464 12.24 -9.83 -7.84
CA GLU A 464 13.26 -8.83 -7.45
C GLU A 464 13.61 -8.88 -5.96
N GLY A 465 12.59 -9.04 -5.11
CA GLY A 465 12.71 -8.95 -3.65
C GLY A 465 12.54 -7.52 -3.12
N VAL A 466 12.04 -7.40 -1.89
CA VAL A 466 11.61 -6.10 -1.32
C VAL A 466 12.81 -5.18 -1.04
N THR A 467 13.94 -5.75 -0.60
CA THR A 467 15.17 -4.97 -0.38
C THR A 467 15.70 -4.37 -1.68
N SER A 468 15.66 -5.15 -2.77
CA SER A 468 16.11 -4.69 -4.09
C SER A 468 15.18 -3.61 -4.64
N HIS A 469 13.86 -3.78 -4.46
CA HIS A 469 12.88 -2.75 -4.82
C HIS A 469 13.15 -1.43 -4.06
N LEU A 470 13.31 -1.48 -2.73
CA LEU A 470 13.67 -0.31 -1.91
C LEU A 470 14.99 0.32 -2.37
N LYS A 471 16.00 -0.49 -2.68
CA LYS A 471 17.28 -0.03 -3.19
C LYS A 471 17.11 0.72 -4.51
N HIS A 472 16.43 0.14 -5.49
CA HIS A 472 16.24 0.79 -6.80
C HIS A 472 15.43 2.07 -6.69
N TRP A 473 14.43 2.11 -5.81
CA TRP A 473 13.69 3.33 -5.51
C TRP A 473 14.61 4.42 -4.94
N LEU A 474 15.43 4.11 -3.93
CA LEU A 474 16.39 5.07 -3.36
C LEU A 474 17.44 5.52 -4.38
N GLU A 475 17.92 4.61 -5.24
CA GLU A 475 18.86 4.95 -6.32
C GLU A 475 18.22 5.90 -7.34
N ARG A 476 16.96 5.65 -7.70
CA ARG A 476 16.20 6.48 -8.64
C ARG A 476 15.93 7.86 -8.07
N GLU A 477 15.55 7.96 -6.79
CA GLU A 477 15.19 9.25 -6.16
C GLU A 477 16.40 10.07 -5.69
N LEU A 478 17.45 9.43 -5.18
CA LEU A 478 18.54 10.11 -4.46
C LEU A 478 19.93 9.92 -5.07
N GLY A 479 20.05 9.01 -6.05
CA GLY A 479 21.31 8.62 -6.67
C GLY A 479 22.05 7.52 -5.91
N ALA A 480 22.86 6.75 -6.64
CA ALA A 480 23.47 5.51 -6.13
C ALA A 480 24.37 5.68 -4.90
N SER A 481 25.15 6.78 -4.83
CA SER A 481 26.05 7.05 -3.70
C SER A 481 25.30 7.28 -2.39
N CYS A 482 24.18 8.01 -2.45
CA CYS A 482 23.33 8.20 -1.29
C CYS A 482 22.57 6.92 -0.95
N ALA A 483 21.92 6.29 -1.93
CA ALA A 483 21.15 5.06 -1.75
C ALA A 483 21.94 3.97 -1.03
N LYS A 484 23.22 3.78 -1.39
CA LYS A 484 24.13 2.84 -0.70
C LYS A 484 24.29 3.16 0.80
N ALA A 485 24.29 4.44 1.17
CA ALA A 485 24.44 4.86 2.56
C ALA A 485 23.12 4.76 3.35
N VAL A 486 21.99 5.04 2.71
CA VAL A 486 20.69 5.15 3.40
C VAL A 486 19.82 3.89 3.30
N LEU A 487 20.10 2.95 2.39
CA LEU A 487 19.35 1.68 2.34
C LEU A 487 19.34 0.94 3.69
N PRO A 488 20.49 0.68 4.36
CA PRO A 488 20.47 0.04 5.67
C PRO A 488 19.75 0.88 6.74
N VAL A 489 19.77 2.20 6.59
CA VAL A 489 19.04 3.11 7.50
C VAL A 489 17.54 2.94 7.34
N MET A 490 17.02 2.90 6.10
CA MET A 490 15.61 2.74 5.84
C MET A 490 15.11 1.35 6.26
N GLN A 491 15.88 0.29 6.01
CA GLN A 491 15.57 -1.06 6.52
C GLN A 491 15.43 -1.08 8.05
N GLU A 492 16.38 -0.46 8.76
CA GLU A 492 16.36 -0.41 10.22
C GLU A 492 15.27 0.53 10.76
N HIS A 493 14.98 1.63 10.06
CA HIS A 493 13.86 2.54 10.37
C HIS A 493 12.53 1.79 10.38
N TYR A 494 12.25 1.02 9.31
CA TYR A 494 11.04 0.21 9.22
C TYR A 494 11.02 -0.92 10.25
N ARG A 495 12.15 -1.60 10.50
CA ARG A 495 12.25 -2.66 11.52
C ARG A 495 11.97 -2.12 12.93
N LEU A 496 12.58 -1.00 13.31
CA LEU A 496 12.38 -0.40 14.63
C LEU A 496 10.97 0.16 14.80
N ALA A 497 10.35 0.68 13.75
CA ALA A 497 8.96 1.12 13.79
C ALA A 497 7.96 -0.04 13.78
N HIS A 498 8.30 -1.19 13.17
CA HIS A 498 7.53 -2.43 13.29
C HIS A 498 7.50 -2.94 14.73
N ILE A 499 8.61 -2.83 15.49
CA ILE A 499 8.60 -3.15 16.92
C ILE A 499 7.62 -2.24 17.69
N ARG A 500 7.68 -0.93 17.42
CA ARG A 500 6.76 0.05 17.99
C ARG A 500 6.76 1.32 17.15
N LYS A 501 5.60 1.69 16.59
CA LYS A 501 5.48 2.91 15.78
C LYS A 501 5.74 4.15 16.63
N PRO A 502 6.23 5.26 16.05
CA PRO A 502 6.43 6.53 16.76
C PRO A 502 5.22 6.97 17.59
N GLU A 503 4.02 6.83 17.04
CA GLU A 503 2.74 7.18 17.67
C GLU A 503 2.40 6.27 18.86
N PHE A 504 2.94 5.06 18.91
CA PHE A 504 2.64 4.06 19.96
C PHE A 504 3.64 4.09 21.12
N MET A 505 4.65 4.96 21.04
CA MET A 505 5.74 5.05 22.01
C MET A 505 5.29 5.58 23.38
N GLY A 506 4.12 6.22 23.46
CA GLY A 506 3.55 6.68 24.73
C GLY A 506 2.85 5.58 25.54
N ASN A 507 2.72 4.38 24.96
CA ASN A 507 1.93 3.28 25.50
C ASN A 507 0.48 3.66 25.85
N THR A 508 -0.07 4.64 25.12
CA THR A 508 -1.44 5.12 25.22
C THR A 508 -2.37 4.34 24.30
N ARG A 509 -3.68 4.44 24.52
CA ARG A 509 -4.72 3.90 23.64
C ARG A 509 -5.83 4.92 23.41
N GLU A 510 -6.40 4.87 22.21
CA GLU A 510 -7.53 5.69 21.75
C GLU A 510 -8.81 4.87 21.64
N GLU A 511 -9.96 5.55 21.67
CA GLU A 511 -11.30 4.96 21.73
C GLU A 511 -11.55 4.02 22.93
N GLU A 512 -10.68 4.07 23.95
CA GLU A 512 -10.95 3.48 25.25
C GLU A 512 -11.85 4.40 26.07
N LYS A 513 -12.75 3.79 26.84
CA LYS A 513 -13.66 4.54 27.72
C LYS A 513 -12.94 5.09 28.95
N ASP A 514 -11.88 4.42 29.39
CA ASP A 514 -11.14 4.80 30.58
C ASP A 514 -10.04 5.83 30.24
N PRO A 515 -10.06 7.04 30.84
CA PRO A 515 -9.04 8.07 30.63
C PRO A 515 -7.62 7.63 30.97
N VAL A 516 -7.42 6.58 31.78
CA VAL A 516 -6.08 6.06 32.14
C VAL A 516 -5.26 5.67 30.90
N TYR A 517 -5.94 5.27 29.82
CA TYR A 517 -5.29 4.92 28.56
C TYR A 517 -4.74 6.13 27.79
N ARG A 518 -5.13 7.35 28.16
CA ARG A 518 -4.62 8.59 27.56
C ARG A 518 -3.38 9.13 28.29
N VAL A 519 -3.02 8.53 29.42
CA VAL A 519 -1.84 8.92 30.20
C VAL A 519 -0.62 8.19 29.64
N VAL A 520 0.38 8.96 29.20
CA VAL A 520 1.67 8.40 28.76
C VAL A 520 2.32 7.63 29.91
N LYS A 521 2.69 6.38 29.65
CA LYS A 521 3.23 5.46 30.66
C LYS A 521 4.37 4.63 30.11
N ASP A 522 4.99 3.86 30.98
CA ASP A 522 6.15 3.05 30.63
C ASP A 522 5.79 2.00 29.57
N LEU A 523 6.68 1.85 28.59
CA LEU A 523 6.75 0.64 27.80
C LEU A 523 7.34 -0.48 28.67
N PRO A 524 6.90 -1.74 28.48
CA PRO A 524 7.37 -2.89 29.25
C PRO A 524 8.76 -3.34 28.76
N TRP A 525 9.74 -2.44 28.86
CA TRP A 525 11.13 -2.66 28.43
C TRP A 525 12.08 -2.34 29.58
N SER A 526 13.16 -3.11 29.65
CA SER A 526 14.27 -2.87 30.56
C SER A 526 15.11 -1.67 30.16
N GLU A 527 15.91 -1.16 31.10
CA GLU A 527 16.85 -0.08 30.84
C GLU A 527 17.77 -0.35 29.65
N LYS A 528 18.23 -1.60 29.54
CA LYS A 528 19.15 -2.04 28.50
C LYS A 528 18.50 -2.03 27.13
N GLU A 529 17.25 -2.48 27.03
CA GLU A 529 16.47 -2.42 25.78
C GLU A 529 16.21 -0.97 25.36
N ILE A 530 15.85 -0.11 26.32
CA ILE A 530 15.67 1.33 26.08
C ILE A 530 16.96 1.96 25.55
N ASN A 531 18.08 1.76 26.24
CA ASN A 531 19.38 2.31 25.83
C ASN A 531 19.85 1.76 24.49
N GLY A 532 19.65 0.47 24.22
CA GLY A 532 19.97 -0.15 22.93
C GLY A 532 19.15 0.46 21.78
N ARG A 533 17.85 0.70 22.01
CA ARG A 533 16.98 1.35 21.02
C ARG A 533 17.36 2.81 20.78
N LEU A 534 17.69 3.56 21.84
CA LEU A 534 18.20 4.94 21.72
C LEU A 534 19.48 4.99 20.89
N GLN A 535 20.46 4.13 21.17
CA GLN A 535 21.71 4.05 20.41
C GLN A 535 21.50 3.67 18.94
N ALA A 536 20.57 2.75 18.65
CA ALA A 536 20.23 2.40 17.28
C ALA A 536 19.71 3.63 16.52
N TYR A 537 18.75 4.37 17.08
CA TYR A 537 18.23 5.59 16.49
C TYR A 537 19.27 6.71 16.36
N ASP A 538 20.17 6.87 17.34
CA ASP A 538 21.27 7.84 17.26
C ASP A 538 22.15 7.56 16.03
N LYS A 539 22.52 6.31 15.81
CA LYS A 539 23.28 5.89 14.63
C LYS A 539 22.53 6.16 13.31
N LEU A 540 21.21 5.94 13.28
CA LEU A 540 20.39 6.28 12.10
C LEU A 540 20.41 7.78 11.83
N SER A 541 20.12 8.58 12.84
CA SER A 541 20.05 10.05 12.75
C SER A 541 21.37 10.66 12.27
N GLU A 542 22.50 10.21 12.82
CA GLU A 542 23.83 10.66 12.39
C GLU A 542 24.17 10.25 10.95
N THR A 543 23.80 9.03 10.55
CA THR A 543 24.09 8.52 9.21
C THR A 543 23.32 9.31 8.16
N VAL A 544 22.06 9.63 8.46
CA VAL A 544 21.23 10.52 7.64
C VAL A 544 21.83 11.93 7.55
N GLU A 545 22.32 12.50 8.66
CA GLU A 545 22.94 13.82 8.61
C GLU A 545 24.18 13.83 7.72
N ARG A 546 25.05 12.81 7.85
CA ARG A 546 26.25 12.67 7.00
C ARG A 546 25.92 12.44 5.52
N ALA A 547 24.87 11.67 5.22
CA ALA A 547 24.50 11.31 3.85
C ALA A 547 23.95 12.50 3.04
N ALA A 548 23.49 13.58 3.68
CA ALA A 548 23.00 14.78 3.01
C ALA A 548 24.01 15.40 2.03
N SER A 549 25.31 15.30 2.36
CA SER A 549 26.41 15.79 1.51
C SER A 549 26.61 15.00 0.20
N LYS A 550 25.97 13.83 0.06
CA LYS A 550 26.06 12.94 -1.11
C LYS A 550 24.91 13.12 -2.09
N ILE A 551 23.97 14.02 -1.79
CA ILE A 551 22.75 14.22 -2.58
C ILE A 551 23.05 15.17 -3.75
N PRO A 552 22.58 14.85 -4.98
CA PRO A 552 22.64 15.78 -6.10
C PRO A 552 21.96 17.12 -5.79
N SER A 553 22.46 18.23 -6.35
CA SER A 553 22.01 19.59 -6.01
C SER A 553 20.52 19.87 -6.24
N GLY A 554 19.84 19.11 -7.10
CA GLY A 554 18.39 19.23 -7.36
C GLY A 554 17.48 18.28 -6.56
N ARG A 555 18.01 17.56 -5.56
CA ARG A 555 17.28 16.51 -4.81
C ARG A 555 17.37 16.66 -3.29
N GLN A 556 17.76 17.82 -2.80
CA GLN A 556 17.89 18.09 -1.36
C GLN A 556 16.53 18.08 -0.64
N SER A 557 15.49 18.65 -1.25
CA SER A 557 14.13 18.62 -0.71
C SER A 557 13.55 17.21 -0.72
N ALA A 558 13.70 16.48 -1.83
CA ALA A 558 13.39 15.05 -1.90
C ALA A 558 14.07 14.25 -0.79
N TYR A 559 15.37 14.48 -0.54
CA TYR A 559 16.07 13.81 0.55
C TYR A 559 15.51 14.16 1.92
N PHE A 560 15.16 15.44 2.14
CA PHE A 560 14.58 15.86 3.39
C PHE A 560 13.23 15.19 3.64
N GLU A 561 12.36 15.19 2.63
CA GLU A 561 11.01 14.65 2.71
C GLU A 561 11.01 13.12 2.87
N LEU A 562 11.77 12.42 2.04
CA LEU A 562 11.69 10.97 1.87
C LEU A 562 12.54 10.18 2.87
N VAL A 563 13.61 10.79 3.41
CA VAL A 563 14.57 10.10 4.29
C VAL A 563 14.81 10.88 5.58
N LYS A 564 15.23 12.15 5.48
CA LYS A 564 15.72 12.88 6.66
C LYS A 564 14.63 13.10 7.69
N TYR A 565 13.48 13.64 7.25
CA TYR A 565 12.34 13.93 8.10
C TYR A 565 11.82 12.66 8.78
N PRO A 566 11.37 11.60 8.08
CA PRO A 566 10.81 10.43 8.76
C PRO A 566 11.79 9.74 9.71
N VAL A 567 13.07 9.64 9.34
CA VAL A 567 14.08 8.99 10.21
C VAL A 567 14.40 9.84 11.44
N GLN A 568 14.65 11.15 11.27
CA GLN A 568 14.97 12.01 12.41
C GLN A 568 13.75 12.31 13.28
N ALA A 569 12.56 12.47 12.70
CA ALA A 569 11.30 12.62 13.44
C ALA A 569 11.00 11.39 14.31
N ALA A 570 11.13 10.17 13.75
CA ALA A 570 11.00 8.95 14.53
C ALA A 570 12.08 8.84 15.63
N THR A 571 13.32 9.22 15.33
CA THR A 571 14.43 9.28 16.32
C THR A 571 14.05 10.20 17.48
N GLN A 572 13.59 11.42 17.20
CA GLN A 572 13.26 12.38 18.25
C GLN A 572 12.01 11.97 19.04
N MET A 573 11.02 11.31 18.42
CA MET A 573 9.86 10.78 19.14
C MET A 573 10.27 9.68 20.13
N ASN A 574 11.18 8.79 19.72
CA ASN A 574 11.75 7.78 20.60
C ASN A 574 12.57 8.43 21.72
N ARG A 575 13.45 9.39 21.42
CA ARG A 575 14.21 10.14 22.43
C ARG A 575 13.28 10.82 23.44
N LYS A 576 12.25 11.54 22.96
CA LYS A 576 11.26 12.22 23.82
C LYS A 576 10.67 11.24 24.85
N LEU A 577 10.08 10.16 24.37
CA LEU A 577 9.29 9.26 25.22
C LEU A 577 10.15 8.32 26.06
N LEU A 578 11.29 7.86 25.55
CA LEU A 578 12.21 6.99 26.28
C LEU A 578 13.06 7.74 27.30
N TYR A 579 13.55 8.95 26.99
CA TYR A 579 14.19 9.78 28.02
C TYR A 579 13.19 10.19 29.10
N ALA A 580 11.94 10.48 28.74
CA ALA A 580 10.89 10.69 29.73
C ALA A 580 10.70 9.45 30.63
N GLN A 581 10.63 8.24 30.07
CA GLN A 581 10.57 7.01 30.86
C GLN A 581 11.77 6.90 31.81
N LEU A 582 13.01 7.06 31.32
CA LEU A 582 14.20 7.03 32.18
C LEU A 582 14.16 8.12 33.26
N ALA A 583 13.66 9.32 32.94
CA ALA A 583 13.55 10.44 33.88
C ALA A 583 12.50 10.18 34.98
N ARG A 584 11.39 9.50 34.68
CA ARG A 584 10.42 9.06 35.71
C ARG A 584 11.07 8.18 36.77
N HIS A 585 12.11 7.42 36.39
CA HIS A 585 12.88 6.52 37.26
C HIS A 585 14.20 7.14 37.78
N GLY A 586 14.44 8.44 37.57
CA GLY A 586 15.65 9.13 38.03
C GLY A 586 16.94 8.74 37.29
N LYS A 587 16.84 8.17 36.09
CA LYS A 587 17.97 7.68 35.28
C LYS A 587 18.37 8.61 34.13
N ALA A 588 17.58 9.66 33.90
CA ALA A 588 17.86 10.71 32.92
C ALA A 588 17.26 12.05 33.37
N ASP A 589 17.71 13.15 32.77
CA ASP A 589 17.08 14.46 32.95
C ASP A 589 15.86 14.61 32.03
N TRP A 590 14.80 15.23 32.55
CA TRP A 590 13.61 15.62 31.79
C TRP A 590 13.92 16.59 30.64
N GLU A 591 14.95 17.42 30.76
CA GLU A 591 15.36 18.36 29.72
C GLU A 591 15.69 17.65 28.39
N LYS A 592 16.23 16.42 28.44
CA LYS A 592 16.49 15.62 27.24
C LYS A 592 15.20 15.28 26.48
N SER A 593 14.10 15.04 27.19
CA SER A 593 12.78 14.81 26.58
C SER A 593 12.26 16.09 25.92
N ASP A 594 12.37 17.23 26.60
CA ASP A 594 11.89 18.52 26.09
C ASP A 594 12.69 18.98 24.85
N LEU A 595 14.01 18.82 24.85
CA LEU A 595 14.86 19.11 23.70
C LEU A 595 14.52 18.22 22.49
N ALA A 596 14.20 16.94 22.72
CA ALA A 596 13.76 16.05 21.65
C ALA A 596 12.41 16.50 21.07
N TYR A 597 11.47 16.95 21.92
CA TYR A 597 10.23 17.58 21.45
C TYR A 597 10.51 18.82 20.59
N ASP A 598 11.38 19.74 21.04
CA ASP A 598 11.72 20.95 20.29
C ASP A 598 12.37 20.64 18.93
N SER A 599 13.18 19.58 18.86
CA SER A 599 13.73 19.11 17.60
C SER A 599 12.64 18.63 16.62
N ILE A 600 11.58 17.98 17.09
CA ILE A 600 10.41 17.60 16.24
C ILE A 600 9.72 18.86 15.71
N VAL A 601 9.53 19.89 16.54
CA VAL A 601 8.93 21.17 16.13
C VAL A 601 9.77 21.82 15.02
N VAL A 602 11.09 21.86 15.18
CA VAL A 602 12.00 22.44 14.19
C VAL A 602 11.98 21.66 12.88
N LEU A 603 12.07 20.32 12.93
CA LEU A 603 12.00 19.46 11.74
C LEU A 603 10.69 19.68 10.98
N THR A 604 9.56 19.79 11.70
CA THR A 604 8.24 19.96 11.09
C THR A 604 8.08 21.36 10.51
N LYS A 605 8.62 22.39 11.16
CA LYS A 605 8.69 23.74 10.59
C LYS A 605 9.54 23.75 9.31
N GLN A 606 10.67 23.05 9.30
CA GLN A 606 11.53 22.95 8.12
C GLN A 606 10.79 22.28 6.95
N TYR A 607 10.13 21.14 7.20
CA TYR A 607 9.31 20.46 6.18
C TYR A 607 8.30 21.40 5.53
N ASN A 608 7.53 22.13 6.36
CA ASN A 608 6.52 23.07 5.91
C ASN A 608 7.09 24.34 5.24
N SER A 609 8.41 24.52 5.22
CA SER A 609 9.10 25.66 4.58
C SER A 609 9.88 25.29 3.32
N LEU A 610 9.99 23.99 2.99
CA LEU A 610 10.69 23.53 1.78
C LEU A 610 10.03 24.07 0.52
N GLU A 611 10.85 24.31 -0.51
CA GLU A 611 10.42 24.76 -1.84
C GLU A 611 9.45 25.96 -1.76
N ASP A 612 9.89 27.04 -1.09
CA ASP A 612 9.09 28.25 -0.85
C ASP A 612 7.75 27.99 -0.14
N GLY A 613 7.70 26.95 0.69
CA GLY A 613 6.51 26.54 1.42
C GLY A 613 5.51 25.75 0.57
N LYS A 614 5.96 25.10 -0.52
CA LYS A 614 5.14 24.22 -1.36
C LYS A 614 4.33 23.21 -0.53
N TRP A 615 4.95 22.65 0.51
CA TRP A 615 4.35 21.66 1.40
C TRP A 615 3.85 22.23 2.74
N ASN A 616 3.68 23.54 2.84
CA ASN A 616 3.18 24.15 4.07
C ASN A 616 1.80 23.58 4.44
N ARG A 617 1.65 23.18 5.70
CA ARG A 617 0.48 22.49 6.31
C ARG A 617 0.29 21.04 5.90
N MET A 618 1.11 20.48 5.01
CA MET A 618 1.05 19.04 4.72
C MET A 618 1.49 18.20 5.92
N MET A 619 2.39 18.73 6.75
CA MET A 619 2.94 18.00 7.89
C MET A 619 2.52 18.63 9.22
N ASP A 620 1.72 17.92 9.99
CA ASP A 620 1.42 18.20 11.39
C ASP A 620 2.01 17.07 12.25
N PHE A 621 2.85 17.43 13.25
CA PHE A 621 3.45 16.45 14.16
C PHE A 621 2.55 16.11 15.36
N GLN A 622 1.36 16.71 15.42
CA GLN A 622 0.33 16.47 16.44
C GLN A 622 -1.04 16.19 15.80
N PRO A 623 -1.14 15.26 14.82
CA PRO A 623 -2.42 14.95 14.22
C PRO A 623 -3.40 14.53 15.31
N ARG A 624 -4.62 15.08 15.24
CA ARG A 624 -5.70 14.87 16.21
C ARG A 624 -5.39 15.27 17.67
N LYS A 625 -4.26 15.94 17.91
CA LYS A 625 -3.83 16.45 19.22
C LYS A 625 -3.80 15.36 20.31
N LEU A 626 -3.38 14.15 19.94
CA LEU A 626 -3.31 13.05 20.91
C LEU A 626 -2.23 13.30 21.99
N PRO A 627 -2.42 12.82 23.23
CA PRO A 627 -1.51 13.08 24.34
C PRO A 627 -0.05 12.69 24.07
N VAL A 628 0.16 11.62 23.30
CA VAL A 628 1.50 11.12 22.94
C VAL A 628 2.34 12.16 22.19
N PHE A 629 1.73 13.11 21.48
CA PHE A 629 2.44 14.12 20.70
C PHE A 629 2.90 15.31 21.54
N ASN A 630 2.29 15.56 22.70
CA ASN A 630 2.65 16.67 23.59
C ASN A 630 4.06 16.51 24.19
N ARG A 631 4.53 17.57 24.85
CA ARG A 631 5.58 17.44 25.87
C ARG A 631 5.07 16.48 26.96
N VAL A 632 5.96 15.63 27.46
CA VAL A 632 5.59 14.60 28.42
C VAL A 632 5.44 15.23 29.80
N GLU A 633 4.33 14.93 30.48
CA GLU A 633 4.11 15.37 31.85
C GLU A 633 5.21 14.82 32.78
N ARG A 634 5.78 15.70 33.61
CA ARG A 634 6.85 15.32 34.54
C ARG A 634 6.26 14.70 35.80
N LYS A 635 6.49 13.41 36.00
CA LYS A 635 6.01 12.66 37.16
C LYS A 635 6.98 11.55 37.54
N THR A 636 7.26 11.35 38.81
CA THR A 636 8.06 10.22 39.28
C THR A 636 7.25 8.92 39.19
N ALA A 637 7.87 7.85 38.69
CA ALA A 637 7.24 6.53 38.65
C ALA A 637 7.07 5.96 40.07
N THR A 638 5.96 5.27 40.31
CA THR A 638 5.69 4.57 41.59
C THR A 638 6.07 3.10 41.53
N SER A 639 5.99 2.49 40.34
CA SER A 639 6.43 1.11 40.10
C SER A 639 7.88 1.09 39.64
N PRO A 640 8.67 0.05 39.95
CA PRO A 640 10.01 -0.09 39.39
C PRO A 640 9.95 -0.31 37.88
N MET A 641 10.99 0.11 37.17
CA MET A 641 11.15 -0.21 35.76
C MET A 641 11.28 -1.73 35.57
N MET A 642 10.82 -2.23 34.42
CA MET A 642 10.89 -3.65 34.09
C MET A 642 12.35 -4.15 34.17
N LYS A 643 12.57 -5.26 34.85
CA LYS A 643 13.89 -5.91 34.91
C LYS A 643 14.13 -6.67 33.61
N GLU A 644 15.38 -6.70 33.17
CA GLU A 644 15.77 -7.51 32.01
C GLU A 644 15.49 -8.99 32.32
N ARG A 645 14.71 -9.63 31.44
CA ARG A 645 14.51 -11.08 31.46
C ARG A 645 15.49 -11.72 30.47
N VAL A 646 16.56 -12.32 30.98
CA VAL A 646 17.60 -12.93 30.14
C VAL A 646 17.15 -14.32 29.69
N ALA A 647 16.99 -14.49 28.37
CA ALA A 647 16.74 -15.80 27.77
C ALA A 647 18.04 -16.61 27.74
N ILE A 648 17.99 -17.89 28.11
CA ILE A 648 19.15 -18.81 28.01
C ILE A 648 19.41 -19.13 26.54
N TYR A 649 18.34 -19.38 25.78
CA TYR A 649 18.38 -19.50 24.34
C TYR A 649 17.40 -18.49 23.72
N LYS A 650 17.83 -17.88 22.63
CA LYS A 650 17.01 -17.03 21.77
C LYS A 650 17.27 -17.42 20.33
N TRP A 651 16.23 -17.83 19.63
CA TRP A 651 16.23 -18.21 18.23
C TRP A 651 15.23 -17.34 17.45
N ASN A 652 15.45 -17.26 16.15
CA ASN A 652 14.48 -16.75 15.17
C ASN A 652 14.10 -17.88 14.19
N GLY A 653 13.17 -17.60 13.27
CA GLY A 653 12.70 -18.56 12.28
C GLY A 653 13.82 -19.23 11.47
N LEU A 654 14.91 -18.51 11.15
CA LEU A 654 16.03 -19.05 10.35
C LEU A 654 16.97 -19.99 11.13
N ASP A 655 16.93 -19.95 12.46
CA ASP A 655 17.75 -20.85 13.29
C ASP A 655 17.13 -22.27 13.39
N GLY A 656 15.86 -22.40 12.99
CA GLY A 656 15.13 -23.67 13.00
C GLY A 656 15.54 -24.59 11.85
N LYS A 657 15.74 -25.87 12.14
CA LYS A 657 15.96 -26.89 11.10
C LYS A 657 14.62 -27.41 10.58
N ASN A 658 14.41 -27.33 9.27
CA ASN A 658 13.20 -27.82 8.60
C ASN A 658 13.05 -29.33 8.77
N ILE A 659 11.86 -29.77 9.19
CA ILE A 659 11.41 -31.15 9.17
C ILE A 659 10.17 -31.21 8.26
N PRO A 660 10.34 -31.57 6.97
CA PRO A 660 9.24 -31.62 6.03
C PRO A 660 8.33 -32.82 6.31
N ASN A 661 7.04 -32.70 5.98
CA ASN A 661 6.11 -33.82 6.03
C ASN A 661 6.42 -34.85 4.93
N SER A 662 6.57 -36.15 5.28
CA SER A 662 6.93 -37.21 4.32
C SER A 662 5.81 -37.60 3.33
N LYS A 663 4.61 -37.00 3.43
CA LYS A 663 3.44 -37.35 2.61
C LYS A 663 3.10 -36.38 1.48
N THR A 664 3.78 -35.25 1.35
CA THR A 664 3.51 -34.22 0.33
C THR A 664 4.54 -34.27 -0.80
N LEU A 665 4.39 -35.26 -1.70
CA LEU A 665 5.33 -35.50 -2.80
C LEU A 665 5.09 -34.63 -4.06
N ASN A 666 4.04 -33.78 -4.12
CA ASN A 666 3.62 -33.11 -5.36
C ASN A 666 3.23 -31.61 -5.25
N ALA A 667 3.63 -30.89 -4.21
CA ALA A 667 3.62 -29.43 -4.20
C ALA A 667 5.08 -28.93 -4.21
N ARG A 668 5.37 -27.83 -4.92
CA ARG A 668 6.71 -27.21 -5.03
C ARG A 668 7.49 -27.36 -3.71
N LYS A 669 8.68 -28.00 -3.76
CA LYS A 669 9.60 -28.27 -2.63
C LYS A 669 9.25 -27.52 -1.33
N GLY A 670 8.75 -28.26 -0.34
CA GLY A 670 8.52 -27.80 1.03
C GLY A 670 9.82 -27.33 1.69
N THR A 671 10.01 -26.03 1.66
CA THR A 671 10.97 -25.29 2.46
C THR A 671 10.21 -24.15 3.08
N SER A 672 10.19 -24.09 4.41
CA SER A 672 9.72 -22.91 5.16
C SER A 672 10.20 -21.64 4.47
N ALA A 673 9.26 -20.81 4.05
CA ALA A 673 9.55 -19.65 3.21
C ALA A 673 10.07 -18.50 4.08
N ILE A 674 11.28 -18.03 3.78
CA ILE A 674 11.85 -16.86 4.42
C ILE A 674 11.00 -15.65 4.05
N CYS A 675 10.43 -14.97 5.05
CA CYS A 675 9.77 -13.69 4.86
C CYS A 675 10.86 -12.60 4.90
N GLU A 676 11.45 -12.30 3.74
CA GLU A 676 12.54 -11.33 3.59
C GLU A 676 12.30 -10.08 4.45
N GLY A 677 13.25 -9.72 5.32
CA GLY A 677 13.23 -8.47 6.07
C GLY A 677 12.17 -8.35 7.18
N LEU A 678 11.25 -9.30 7.32
CA LEU A 678 10.10 -9.23 8.23
C LEU A 678 10.44 -9.70 9.66
N GLY A 679 9.71 -9.16 10.63
CA GLY A 679 9.81 -9.53 12.05
C GLY A 679 10.81 -8.69 12.83
N TYR A 680 10.90 -8.95 14.13
CA TYR A 680 11.71 -8.15 15.07
C TYR A 680 13.20 -8.20 14.75
N GLU A 681 13.68 -9.22 14.07
CA GLU A 681 15.11 -9.35 13.69
C GLU A 681 15.28 -9.54 12.18
N SER A 682 14.25 -9.21 11.39
CA SER A 682 14.23 -9.36 9.93
C SER A 682 14.46 -10.80 9.44
N LYS A 683 14.00 -11.77 10.25
CA LYS A 683 14.22 -13.22 10.08
C LYS A 683 12.95 -14.05 10.34
N ALA A 684 11.78 -13.43 10.25
CA ALA A 684 10.53 -14.16 10.34
C ALA A 684 10.42 -15.21 9.22
N THR A 685 9.85 -16.36 9.52
CA THR A 685 9.79 -17.51 8.62
C THR A 685 8.40 -18.12 8.62
N GLY A 686 7.80 -18.26 7.43
CA GLY A 686 6.55 -18.99 7.23
C GLY A 686 6.77 -20.49 7.36
N ILE A 687 5.93 -21.16 8.14
CA ILE A 687 5.92 -22.61 8.28
C ILE A 687 4.71 -23.14 7.53
N ASP A 688 4.93 -23.90 6.47
CA ASP A 688 3.85 -24.49 5.69
C ASP A 688 3.03 -25.45 6.53
N LYS A 689 1.72 -25.52 6.26
CA LYS A 689 0.80 -26.40 6.99
C LYS A 689 1.30 -27.85 6.95
N GLY A 690 1.55 -28.40 8.13
CA GLY A 690 2.03 -29.78 8.32
C GLY A 690 3.56 -29.91 8.39
N ASP A 691 4.32 -28.87 8.07
CA ASP A 691 5.77 -28.82 8.25
C ASP A 691 6.13 -28.29 9.64
N ALA A 692 7.38 -28.53 10.05
CA ALA A 692 7.87 -28.14 11.37
C ALA A 692 9.29 -27.57 11.35
N LEU A 693 9.57 -26.72 12.33
CA LEU A 693 10.91 -26.24 12.67
C LEU A 693 11.39 -26.90 13.96
N MET A 694 12.63 -27.41 13.94
CA MET A 694 13.28 -28.00 15.11
C MET A 694 14.44 -27.13 15.59
N PHE A 695 14.44 -26.85 16.89
CA PHE A 695 15.50 -26.15 17.61
C PHE A 695 16.14 -27.10 18.61
N ALA A 696 17.46 -27.05 18.73
CA ALA A 696 18.22 -27.91 19.64
C ALA A 696 18.87 -27.08 20.74
N PHE A 697 18.80 -27.56 21.98
CA PHE A 697 19.50 -26.97 23.11
C PHE A 697 20.12 -28.05 24.00
N ASP A 698 21.09 -27.64 24.81
CA ASP A 698 21.87 -28.54 25.66
C ASP A 698 21.23 -28.69 27.05
N ASN A 699 21.96 -29.36 27.94
CA ASN A 699 21.55 -29.69 29.31
C ASN A 699 20.85 -28.54 30.04
N TRP A 700 19.63 -28.80 30.50
CA TRP A 700 18.81 -27.84 31.25
C TRP A 700 18.88 -28.11 32.76
N LYS A 701 18.90 -27.07 33.59
CA LYS A 701 19.17 -27.22 35.04
C LYS A 701 17.92 -27.50 35.89
N THR A 702 16.74 -27.21 35.39
CA THR A 702 15.45 -27.41 36.08
C THR A 702 14.64 -28.54 35.45
N ASP A 703 13.61 -28.99 36.17
CA ASP A 703 12.65 -30.01 35.72
C ASP A 703 11.68 -29.50 34.63
N SER A 704 11.72 -28.21 34.32
CA SER A 704 10.87 -27.56 33.34
C SER A 704 11.56 -26.38 32.67
N VAL A 705 11.10 -26.06 31.46
CA VAL A 705 11.50 -24.89 30.66
C VAL A 705 10.27 -24.06 30.35
N GLU A 706 10.39 -22.75 30.45
CA GLU A 706 9.38 -21.83 29.91
C GLU A 706 9.79 -21.42 28.50
N VAL A 707 8.93 -21.74 27.53
CA VAL A 707 9.10 -21.41 26.11
C VAL A 707 8.21 -20.22 25.79
N ASP A 708 8.79 -19.15 25.30
CA ASP A 708 8.10 -17.96 24.81
C ASP A 708 8.22 -17.90 23.28
N ILE A 709 7.08 -17.94 22.60
CA ILE A 709 6.96 -18.07 21.14
C ILE A 709 6.32 -16.79 20.62
N ARG A 710 7.00 -16.14 19.69
CA ARG A 710 6.57 -14.90 19.04
C ARG A 710 6.25 -15.18 17.58
N LEU A 711 5.02 -14.88 17.19
CA LEU A 711 4.51 -15.08 15.84
C LEU A 711 4.03 -13.75 15.27
N LEU A 712 3.98 -13.66 13.94
CA LEU A 712 3.30 -12.54 13.30
C LEU A 712 1.80 -12.59 13.67
N PRO A 713 1.16 -11.47 14.07
CA PRO A 713 -0.23 -11.46 14.52
C PRO A 713 -1.22 -11.39 13.33
N ASN A 714 -0.98 -12.20 12.31
CA ASN A 714 -1.88 -12.29 11.16
C ASN A 714 -3.18 -13.03 11.51
N HIS A 715 -4.16 -12.95 10.60
CA HIS A 715 -5.45 -13.64 10.74
C HIS A 715 -5.46 -14.94 9.95
N PRO A 716 -6.36 -15.90 10.30
CA PRO A 716 -6.51 -17.16 9.58
C PRO A 716 -6.63 -16.97 8.05
N VAL A 717 -5.82 -17.72 7.30
CA VAL A 717 -5.86 -17.72 5.82
C VAL A 717 -7.03 -18.54 5.28
N GLY A 718 -7.41 -19.59 6.01
CA GLY A 718 -8.57 -20.42 5.69
C GLY A 718 -9.20 -20.95 6.97
N GLY A 719 -10.53 -21.09 6.95
CA GLY A 719 -11.28 -21.38 8.17
C GLY A 719 -11.16 -20.24 9.18
N ASP A 720 -11.23 -20.58 10.47
CA ASP A 720 -11.31 -19.60 11.54
C ASP A 720 -10.24 -19.78 12.63
N GLN A 721 -9.23 -20.62 12.37
CA GLN A 721 -8.19 -21.04 13.32
C GLN A 721 -6.79 -20.76 12.79
N LEU A 722 -5.87 -20.47 13.72
CA LEU A 722 -4.46 -20.31 13.43
C LEU A 722 -3.64 -20.96 14.55
N ARG A 723 -3.22 -22.21 14.33
CA ARG A 723 -2.61 -23.06 15.35
C ARG A 723 -1.27 -23.66 14.93
N PHE A 724 -0.47 -23.93 15.94
CA PHE A 724 0.71 -24.78 15.85
C PHE A 724 0.70 -25.83 16.97
N SER A 725 1.46 -26.90 16.79
CA SER A 725 1.79 -27.81 17.89
C SER A 725 3.23 -27.64 18.33
N ILE A 726 3.48 -27.73 19.62
CA ILE A 726 4.81 -27.68 20.23
C ILE A 726 5.10 -29.00 20.95
N SER A 727 6.29 -29.56 20.77
CA SER A 727 6.73 -30.74 21.52
C SER A 727 8.19 -30.60 21.94
N LEU A 728 8.49 -31.08 23.15
CA LEU A 728 9.86 -31.21 23.65
C LEU A 728 10.26 -32.69 23.69
N ASP A 729 11.33 -33.03 22.99
CA ASP A 729 11.83 -34.40 22.83
C ASP A 729 10.73 -35.35 22.30
N ASP A 730 10.45 -36.42 23.04
CA ASP A 730 9.49 -37.47 22.68
C ASP A 730 8.12 -37.23 23.35
N ALA A 731 7.92 -36.07 23.98
CA ALA A 731 6.65 -35.73 24.62
C ALA A 731 5.53 -35.53 23.60
N ALA A 732 4.29 -35.83 24.02
CA ALA A 732 3.12 -35.59 23.18
C ALA A 732 3.01 -34.11 22.80
N PRO A 733 2.74 -33.77 21.52
CA PRO A 733 2.60 -32.37 21.11
C PRO A 733 1.41 -31.69 21.77
N GLU A 734 1.63 -30.49 22.30
CA GLU A 734 0.58 -29.59 22.78
C GLU A 734 0.12 -28.68 21.64
N VAL A 735 -1.19 -28.55 21.44
CA VAL A 735 -1.78 -27.71 20.36
C VAL A 735 -2.14 -26.34 20.92
N ILE A 736 -1.69 -25.29 20.24
CA ILE A 736 -1.83 -23.91 20.70
C ILE A 736 -2.42 -23.06 19.58
N SER A 737 -3.52 -22.37 19.89
CA SER A 737 -4.18 -21.38 19.04
C SER A 737 -3.66 -19.98 19.31
N TYR A 738 -3.56 -19.14 18.28
CA TYR A 738 -3.24 -17.73 18.45
C TYR A 738 -4.02 -16.73 17.60
N GLU A 739 -5.04 -17.20 16.87
CA GLU A 739 -5.99 -16.30 16.22
C GLU A 739 -6.69 -15.39 17.24
N THR A 740 -7.03 -14.18 16.80
CA THR A 740 -7.86 -13.26 17.59
C THR A 740 -9.21 -13.05 16.91
N LYS A 741 -10.23 -12.66 17.69
CA LYS A 741 -11.57 -12.39 17.18
C LYS A 741 -11.93 -10.92 17.39
N GLY A 742 -12.50 -10.30 16.35
CA GLY A 742 -12.93 -8.90 16.39
C GLY A 742 -11.79 -7.94 16.73
N ARG A 743 -12.02 -7.08 17.73
CA ARG A 743 -11.06 -6.07 18.22
C ARG A 743 -10.81 -6.27 19.72
N SER A 744 -10.50 -7.52 20.09
CA SER A 744 -10.27 -7.96 21.47
C SER A 744 -9.06 -7.25 22.10
N GLU A 745 -8.90 -7.40 23.41
CA GLU A 745 -7.73 -6.91 24.14
C GLU A 745 -6.42 -7.48 23.58
N GLU A 746 -6.39 -8.79 23.34
CA GLU A 746 -5.22 -9.44 22.76
C GLU A 746 -4.91 -8.92 21.35
N TRP A 747 -5.93 -8.71 20.50
CA TRP A 747 -5.74 -8.11 19.18
C TRP A 747 -5.09 -6.73 19.27
N LYS A 748 -5.55 -5.88 20.21
CA LYS A 748 -4.98 -4.54 20.44
C LYS A 748 -3.51 -4.62 20.81
N GLU A 749 -3.16 -5.47 21.78
CA GLU A 749 -1.77 -5.66 22.19
C GLU A 749 -0.92 -6.21 21.05
N ASN A 750 -1.46 -7.15 20.27
CA ASN A 750 -0.79 -7.74 19.13
C ASN A 750 -0.45 -6.71 18.04
N VAL A 751 -1.40 -5.88 17.59
CA VAL A 751 -1.13 -4.90 16.51
C VAL A 751 -0.26 -3.72 16.97
N LEU A 752 -0.29 -3.36 18.25
CA LEU A 752 0.61 -2.33 18.80
C LEU A 752 2.07 -2.79 18.84
N ARG A 753 2.34 -4.10 18.89
CA ARG A 753 3.69 -4.68 18.97
C ARG A 753 4.05 -5.56 17.77
N ASN A 754 3.15 -5.72 16.80
CA ASN A 754 3.32 -6.63 15.66
C ASN A 754 3.79 -8.06 16.02
N GLN A 755 3.39 -8.58 17.18
CA GLN A 755 3.66 -9.96 17.60
C GLN A 755 2.47 -10.53 18.38
N ALA A 756 2.04 -11.74 18.02
CA ALA A 756 1.30 -12.64 18.90
C ALA A 756 2.29 -13.37 19.81
N ILE A 757 1.95 -13.53 21.09
CA ILE A 757 2.84 -14.11 22.11
C ILE A 757 2.17 -15.34 22.72
N ARG A 758 2.87 -16.47 22.75
CA ARG A 758 2.42 -17.68 23.45
C ARG A 758 3.52 -18.17 24.38
N THR A 759 3.17 -18.39 25.64
CA THR A 759 4.08 -18.90 26.66
C THR A 759 3.62 -20.26 27.12
N VAL A 760 4.53 -21.23 27.15
CA VAL A 760 4.25 -22.63 27.50
C VAL A 760 5.30 -23.12 28.47
N ARG A 761 4.90 -23.91 29.47
CA ARG A 761 5.85 -24.59 30.37
C ARG A 761 5.91 -26.06 30.03
N LEU A 762 7.07 -26.53 29.57
CA LEU A 762 7.27 -27.93 29.17
C LEU A 762 8.17 -28.65 30.19
N PRO A 763 7.84 -29.89 30.57
CA PRO A 763 8.69 -30.69 31.46
C PRO A 763 9.97 -31.09 30.73
N VAL A 764 11.12 -30.89 31.36
CA VAL A 764 12.43 -31.26 30.82
C VAL A 764 12.89 -32.55 31.47
N SER A 765 13.24 -33.53 30.64
CA SER A 765 13.83 -34.79 31.10
C SER A 765 15.29 -34.61 31.49
N GLY A 766 15.90 -35.54 32.26
CA GLY A 766 17.33 -35.50 32.60
C GLY A 766 18.29 -35.77 31.42
N LYS A 767 17.86 -35.57 30.17
CA LYS A 767 18.68 -35.72 28.96
C LYS A 767 19.71 -34.59 28.88
N LYS A 768 20.84 -34.85 28.23
CA LYS A 768 21.91 -33.85 28.04
C LYS A 768 21.69 -32.93 26.83
N SER A 769 20.74 -33.26 25.97
CA SER A 769 20.40 -32.50 24.76
C SER A 769 18.91 -32.71 24.47
N HIS A 770 18.27 -31.63 24.03
CA HIS A 770 16.84 -31.55 23.83
C HIS A 770 16.48 -31.03 22.44
N LYS A 771 15.31 -31.45 21.95
CA LYS A 771 14.75 -30.99 20.68
C LYS A 771 13.39 -30.37 20.90
N LEU A 772 13.27 -29.07 20.61
CA LEU A 772 12.00 -28.37 20.57
C LEU A 772 11.48 -28.36 19.14
N VAL A 773 10.30 -28.90 18.90
CA VAL A 773 9.68 -28.94 17.58
C VAL A 773 8.42 -28.08 17.58
N ILE A 774 8.33 -27.14 16.65
CA ILE A 774 7.16 -26.29 16.40
C ILE A 774 6.63 -26.63 15.01
N LYS A 775 5.39 -27.12 14.95
CA LYS A 775 4.75 -27.58 13.70
C LYS A 775 3.51 -26.76 13.40
N ALA A 776 3.39 -26.25 12.18
CA ALA A 776 2.17 -25.54 11.76
C ALA A 776 1.04 -26.54 11.52
N LEU A 777 -0.13 -26.27 12.11
CA LEU A 777 -1.34 -27.08 11.91
C LEU A 777 -2.31 -26.42 10.91
N ASP A 778 -2.24 -25.10 10.81
CA ASP A 778 -3.02 -24.29 9.90
C ASP A 778 -2.09 -23.49 8.97
N GLU A 779 -2.65 -22.90 7.93
CA GLU A 779 -1.91 -22.06 6.99
C GLU A 779 -1.74 -20.63 7.55
N GLY A 780 -0.63 -19.96 7.21
CA GLY A 780 -0.37 -18.59 7.65
C GLY A 780 0.45 -18.51 8.95
N VAL A 781 0.95 -19.63 9.45
CA VAL A 781 1.83 -19.64 10.63
C VAL A 781 3.19 -19.05 10.26
N ILE A 782 3.51 -17.88 10.82
CA ILE A 782 4.77 -17.17 10.60
C ILE A 782 5.46 -16.98 11.96
N LEU A 783 6.57 -17.68 12.15
CA LEU A 783 7.38 -17.63 13.37
C LEU A 783 8.38 -16.48 13.29
N ASP A 784 8.44 -15.65 14.33
CA ASP A 784 9.41 -14.55 14.44
C ASP A 784 10.55 -14.93 15.40
N GLN A 785 10.23 -15.23 16.66
CA GLN A 785 11.22 -15.53 17.70
C GLN A 785 10.79 -16.66 18.63
N VAL A 786 11.77 -17.35 19.21
CA VAL A 786 11.59 -18.35 20.26
C VAL A 786 12.61 -18.08 21.36
N MET A 787 12.15 -17.93 22.61
CA MET A 787 13.00 -17.71 23.77
C MET A 787 12.76 -18.77 24.83
N LEU A 788 13.85 -19.26 25.44
CA LEU A 788 13.81 -20.22 26.54
C LEU A 788 14.25 -19.54 27.84
N TYR A 789 13.41 -19.63 28.86
CA TYR A 789 13.65 -19.07 30.18
C TYR A 789 13.63 -20.16 31.25
N MET A 790 14.40 -19.94 32.31
CA MET A 790 14.17 -20.67 33.56
C MET A 790 12.75 -20.37 34.03
N PRO A 791 12.00 -21.38 34.47
CA PRO A 791 10.66 -21.17 35.01
C PRO A 791 10.72 -20.15 36.15
N SER A 792 9.90 -19.11 36.10
CA SER A 792 9.71 -18.26 37.27
C SER A 792 9.17 -19.12 38.42
N PRO A 793 9.65 -18.94 39.67
CA PRO A 793 8.95 -19.46 40.84
C PRO A 793 7.50 -19.00 40.73
N THR A 794 6.54 -19.92 40.83
CA THR A 794 5.13 -19.58 40.69
C THR A 794 4.73 -18.58 41.77
N GLY A 795 4.45 -17.33 41.37
CA GLY A 795 3.87 -16.27 42.21
C GLY A 795 4.84 -15.17 42.61
N GLU A 796 4.94 -14.12 41.80
CA GLU A 796 5.12 -12.72 42.23
C GLU A 796 4.30 -11.80 41.32
#